data_AF-A0A2G4DSN1-F1
#
_entry.id   AF-A0A2G4DSN1-F1
#
_cell.length_a   1.000
_cell.length_b   1.000
_cell.length_c   1.000
_cell.angle_alpha   90.00
_cell.angle_beta   90.00
_cell.angle_gamma   90.00
#
_symmetry.space_group_name_H-M   'P 1'
#
loop_
_entity.id
_entity.type
_entity.pdbx_description
1 polymer ?
#
loop_
_entity_poly.entity_id
_entity_poly.type
_entity_poly.pdbx_seq_one_letter_code
_entity_poly.pdbx_strand_id
1 'polypeptide(L)'
;MTAPDVVIHPQQLAYLIYTSGSTGKPKGAAIAHADISMHIQTIGERYRFTPEDRKFHFLSISFDGAHEGWMMPLCYGARVVLRDQELWSVEQTYDNLIREGITVASFPPSYLRQLSDWAGVQGKGPGVKTYCFAGEAFSREMLHDVIRNLQPLWIINGYGPTETVVTPTLWLASAETADFTTAYAPIGDLVGDRQGYVMDADLNPLPQGIAGELYLGGAVARGYLDRPGATAERFLPHPFRAGERIYRSGDRVRLNSEGLLEYLGRIDHQIKIRGFRIEAGEIEAALKACEGVREALVIVRDKGNGKQLLGYVGGNDLSEDSLKDQLKNTLPEYMVPAHIVVMERLPQLPNGKLDRNALPDPQLGSQAVEAPEGEREVELARVWQQLLGVETISRQDSFFELGGDSIQSLAVITRLRQVGFKLLPKDVFSHPRLKDLALRLTVIEAGAAPLIEDAPTGELPLTPIQAHFFEQPMSNRAHFNQALLLDVQRPLEAALLRKALAALLSHHDALNLGFHQHADGRWQQQYRATPAADSLWLRDVADERAMTALCEQAQRSLDLHDGPLLRVVLAQMPEGQKLLLVAHHLVVDGVSWRVLLEDLARAYAQVASGSSVDLGPKSCSFQRWARHLVDAAQAPERQTEVGQWREQVGSTEPVWPVDHPEGRATQQDLEQCELLLDAGLTRRLLREAPAALAARTDEILLAVLAEALKGWSGQPDTLIALEGHGREALAEGLDVGRTVGWFTSLFPLRVRAANDIRQTLDGVRDSLRGLPDKGVGFGLLRYLGNDSARQSLAALPEPKVVFNYLGQFDQDLGDGRFSPSKLSAGALVDPSTPLNRELEINGQVFAGQLGLTFRFSGQRYQRQTIERLQTAYRDGLVALLESLPSAQPAAPQSTAPQSLSVSRDGAPNPLIRLSSGASDKPPVFCVHPVSGTVVGYYAMARRLSAQWDVWGIQNRQVLDGQWRDSSIEQMARDYVKALLEQQPSGPYRLIGWSMGGTMVLEMARLLTRLGKRVEFVGLIDGYVPGAGQPRPAVPETPVLDADDEGLEADAHWQQLLGVERHMRQLANQCRQIHALRVPVYAWWAERSPENNDNAPALLEQGMGVRLQVSAWIDADHLSIVRDQPFITQLAEALAQVNERPHSYDSQEHEHA
;
A
#
# COMPACT_ATOMS: atom_id res chain seq x y z
N MET A 1 29.35 -0.76 -32.94
CA MET A 1 29.49 0.38 -32.00
C MET A 1 30.88 0.30 -31.42
N THR A 2 31.70 1.34 -31.58
CA THR A 2 32.96 1.44 -30.82
C THR A 2 32.63 1.95 -29.42
N ALA A 3 33.33 1.47 -28.40
CA ALA A 3 33.19 2.00 -27.05
C ALA A 3 33.45 3.53 -27.07
N PRO A 4 32.68 4.33 -26.34
CA PRO A 4 32.94 5.77 -26.24
C PRO A 4 34.33 5.99 -25.67
N ASP A 5 35.10 6.90 -26.29
CA ASP A 5 36.48 7.25 -25.90
C ASP A 5 36.47 8.19 -24.68
N VAL A 6 35.84 7.75 -23.60
CA VAL A 6 35.68 8.48 -22.34
C VAL A 6 36.29 7.63 -21.23
N VAL A 7 37.36 8.14 -20.61
CA VAL A 7 37.98 7.52 -19.43
C VAL A 7 37.13 7.87 -18.20
N ILE A 8 36.35 6.91 -17.71
CA ILE A 8 35.53 7.05 -16.49
C ILE A 8 36.37 6.63 -15.28
N HIS A 9 36.42 7.47 -14.25
CA HIS A 9 37.09 7.13 -13.00
C HIS A 9 36.22 6.13 -12.21
N PRO A 10 36.74 5.01 -11.68
CA PRO A 10 35.93 3.93 -11.10
C PRO A 10 35.01 4.37 -9.97
N GLN A 11 35.41 5.36 -9.20
CA GLN A 11 34.64 5.91 -8.07
C GLN A 11 33.56 6.90 -8.50
N GLN A 12 33.45 7.30 -9.78
CA GLN A 12 32.34 8.12 -10.26
C GLN A 12 31.01 7.37 -10.11
N LEU A 13 29.93 8.12 -9.90
CA LEU A 13 28.60 7.54 -9.71
C LEU A 13 28.10 6.92 -11.02
N ALA A 14 27.63 5.69 -10.94
CA ALA A 14 26.92 5.01 -12.04
C ALA A 14 25.42 5.33 -12.00
N TYR A 15 24.80 5.31 -10.82
CA TYR A 15 23.38 5.59 -10.66
C TYR A 15 23.00 6.02 -9.22
N LEU A 16 21.76 6.49 -9.07
CA LEU A 16 21.10 6.81 -7.82
C LEU A 16 19.77 6.05 -7.73
N ILE A 17 19.54 5.33 -6.64
CA ILE A 17 18.23 4.71 -6.33
C ILE A 17 17.69 5.30 -5.03
N TYR A 18 16.42 5.70 -5.03
CA TYR A 18 15.78 6.34 -3.89
C TYR A 18 15.02 5.32 -3.02
N THR A 19 15.30 5.33 -1.72
CA THR A 19 14.64 4.48 -0.70
C THR A 19 13.76 5.34 0.25
N SER A 20 12.75 4.75 0.90
CA SER A 20 11.88 5.44 1.86
C SER A 20 12.64 5.81 3.14
N GLY A 21 12.73 7.10 3.48
CA GLY A 21 13.44 7.57 4.67
C GLY A 21 12.59 7.59 5.94
N SER A 22 13.22 7.35 7.10
CA SER A 22 12.67 7.44 8.46
C SER A 22 12.05 8.80 8.85
N THR A 23 12.23 9.83 8.03
CA THR A 23 11.67 11.18 8.21
C THR A 23 10.67 11.55 7.11
N GLY A 24 10.15 10.59 6.35
CA GLY A 24 9.20 10.79 5.25
C GLY A 24 9.78 11.33 3.93
N LYS A 25 11.07 11.74 3.88
CA LYS A 25 11.75 12.18 2.64
C LYS A 25 12.55 11.01 2.03
N PRO A 26 12.45 10.73 0.71
CA PRO A 26 13.26 9.70 0.06
C PRO A 26 14.76 9.96 0.20
N LYS A 27 15.57 8.90 0.37
CA LYS A 27 17.03 8.95 0.50
C LYS A 27 17.65 8.31 -0.75
N GLY A 28 18.39 9.07 -1.55
CA GLY A 28 19.05 8.57 -2.76
C GLY A 28 20.38 7.90 -2.46
N ALA A 29 20.46 6.57 -2.55
CA ALA A 29 21.70 5.82 -2.40
C ALA A 29 22.57 5.96 -3.67
N ALA A 30 23.78 6.48 -3.50
CA ALA A 30 24.69 6.83 -4.59
C ALA A 30 25.70 5.70 -4.87
N ILE A 31 25.55 4.99 -5.99
CA ILE A 31 26.35 3.80 -6.33
C ILE A 31 27.43 4.15 -7.34
N ALA A 32 28.68 3.71 -7.11
CA ALA A 32 29.81 3.96 -8.00
C ALA A 32 29.94 2.91 -9.11
N HIS A 33 30.60 3.27 -10.22
CA HIS A 33 30.88 2.37 -11.34
C HIS A 33 31.66 1.12 -10.93
N ALA A 34 32.68 1.27 -10.05
CA ALA A 34 33.46 0.14 -9.57
C ALA A 34 32.61 -0.90 -8.82
N ASP A 35 31.71 -0.44 -7.94
CA ASP A 35 30.90 -1.31 -7.09
C ASP A 35 29.89 -2.12 -7.91
N ILE A 36 29.16 -1.46 -8.83
CA ILE A 36 28.22 -2.16 -9.70
C ILE A 36 28.96 -3.08 -10.70
N SER A 37 30.12 -2.68 -11.21
CA SER A 37 30.92 -3.52 -12.12
C SER A 37 31.38 -4.81 -11.43
N MET A 38 31.91 -4.70 -10.19
CA MET A 38 32.27 -5.87 -9.38
C MET A 38 31.05 -6.75 -9.11
N HIS A 39 29.91 -6.14 -8.73
CA HIS A 39 28.67 -6.88 -8.49
C HIS A 39 28.23 -7.68 -9.71
N ILE A 40 28.16 -7.04 -10.88
CA ILE A 40 27.69 -7.68 -12.12
C ILE A 40 28.59 -8.82 -12.57
N GLN A 41 29.92 -8.66 -12.45
CA GLN A 41 30.86 -9.73 -12.75
C GLN A 41 30.64 -10.91 -11.81
N THR A 42 30.68 -10.68 -10.50
CA THR A 42 30.65 -11.76 -9.50
C THR A 42 29.29 -12.44 -9.40
N ILE A 43 28.17 -11.71 -9.53
CA ILE A 43 26.83 -12.30 -9.50
C ILE A 43 26.58 -13.19 -10.73
N GLY A 44 27.09 -12.83 -11.91
CA GLY A 44 26.98 -13.68 -13.10
C GLY A 44 27.69 -15.02 -12.94
N GLU A 45 28.87 -15.05 -12.30
CA GLU A 45 29.59 -16.28 -11.98
C GLU A 45 28.77 -17.17 -11.03
N ARG A 46 28.16 -16.55 -10.00
CA ARG A 46 27.30 -17.26 -9.04
C ARG A 46 26.06 -17.86 -9.71
N TYR A 47 25.48 -17.17 -10.68
CA TYR A 47 24.37 -17.69 -11.48
C TYR A 47 24.81 -18.76 -12.50
N ARG A 48 26.12 -19.02 -12.63
CA ARG A 48 26.74 -19.87 -13.67
C ARG A 48 26.26 -19.45 -15.06
N PHE A 49 26.25 -18.15 -15.27
CA PHE A 49 25.63 -17.53 -16.41
C PHE A 49 26.51 -17.67 -17.65
N THR A 50 25.92 -18.04 -18.79
CA THR A 50 26.65 -18.25 -20.06
C THR A 50 26.04 -17.42 -21.20
N PRO A 51 26.75 -17.22 -22.32
CA PRO A 51 26.21 -16.50 -23.48
C PRO A 51 24.92 -17.11 -24.08
N GLU A 52 24.69 -18.40 -23.85
CA GLU A 52 23.48 -19.10 -24.31
C GLU A 52 22.24 -18.76 -23.47
N ASP A 53 22.43 -18.14 -22.30
CA ASP A 53 21.34 -17.82 -21.40
C ASP A 53 20.44 -16.69 -21.91
N ARG A 54 19.19 -16.77 -21.49
CA ARG A 54 18.14 -15.77 -21.69
C ARG A 54 17.59 -15.37 -20.33
N LYS A 55 17.83 -14.12 -19.94
CA LYS A 55 17.37 -13.53 -18.68
C LYS A 55 16.10 -12.73 -18.92
N PHE A 56 15.02 -13.08 -18.21
CA PHE A 56 13.80 -12.28 -18.22
C PHE A 56 13.93 -11.10 -17.26
N HIS A 57 13.67 -9.90 -17.77
CA HIS A 57 13.73 -8.64 -17.03
C HIS A 57 12.31 -8.20 -16.63
N PHE A 58 11.93 -8.59 -15.41
CA PHE A 58 10.58 -8.39 -14.86
C PHE A 58 10.45 -7.13 -13.98
N LEU A 59 11.50 -6.82 -13.21
CA LEU A 59 11.51 -5.80 -12.17
C LEU A 59 11.53 -4.38 -12.76
N SER A 60 10.90 -3.42 -12.09
CA SER A 60 10.97 -2.00 -12.48
C SER A 60 12.39 -1.46 -12.35
N ILE A 61 12.84 -0.69 -13.35
CA ILE A 61 14.16 -0.02 -13.38
C ILE A 61 14.37 0.95 -12.21
N SER A 62 13.31 1.33 -11.50
CA SER A 62 13.39 2.17 -10.29
C SER A 62 13.95 1.42 -9.07
N PHE A 63 14.18 0.11 -9.19
CA PHE A 63 14.84 -0.71 -8.18
C PHE A 63 16.19 -1.22 -8.69
N ASP A 64 17.12 -1.36 -7.76
CA ASP A 64 18.49 -1.83 -8.01
C ASP A 64 18.53 -3.28 -8.55
N GLY A 65 17.63 -4.16 -8.11
CA GLY A 65 17.49 -5.54 -8.63
C GLY A 65 17.20 -5.60 -10.15
N ALA A 66 16.57 -4.56 -10.72
CA ALA A 66 16.39 -4.47 -12.15
C ALA A 66 17.73 -4.23 -12.88
N HIS A 67 18.65 -3.46 -12.29
CA HIS A 67 19.97 -3.19 -12.88
C HIS A 67 20.79 -4.47 -13.02
N GLU A 68 20.77 -5.36 -12.02
CA GLU A 68 21.31 -6.73 -12.14
C GLU A 68 20.64 -7.50 -13.29
N GLY A 69 19.32 -7.40 -13.39
CA GLY A 69 18.54 -8.12 -14.40
C GLY A 69 18.86 -7.79 -15.87
N TRP A 70 19.35 -6.58 -16.17
CA TRP A 70 19.72 -6.21 -17.55
C TRP A 70 21.23 -6.05 -17.79
N MET A 71 22.01 -5.59 -16.81
CA MET A 71 23.45 -5.41 -16.98
C MET A 71 24.19 -6.74 -17.02
N MET A 72 23.82 -7.71 -16.17
CA MET A 72 24.46 -9.03 -16.11
C MET A 72 24.44 -9.76 -17.45
N PRO A 73 23.28 -9.99 -18.11
CA PRO A 73 23.28 -10.65 -19.40
C PRO A 73 24.07 -9.90 -20.48
N LEU A 74 24.05 -8.56 -20.50
CA LEU A 74 24.83 -7.80 -21.48
C LEU A 74 26.34 -7.94 -21.26
N CYS A 75 26.81 -7.98 -20.01
CA CYS A 75 28.23 -8.18 -19.68
C CYS A 75 28.72 -9.60 -19.99
N TYR A 76 27.83 -10.59 -19.98
CA TYR A 76 28.15 -12.00 -20.26
C TYR A 76 27.88 -12.42 -21.72
N GLY A 77 27.44 -11.50 -22.58
CA GLY A 77 27.15 -11.77 -23.99
C GLY A 77 25.85 -12.55 -24.23
N ALA A 78 24.95 -12.55 -23.26
CA ALA A 78 23.68 -13.27 -23.28
C ALA A 78 22.50 -12.37 -23.67
N ARG A 79 21.29 -12.96 -23.78
CA ARG A 79 20.08 -12.24 -24.19
C ARG A 79 19.28 -11.72 -22.99
N VAL A 80 18.93 -10.42 -23.01
CA VAL A 80 17.88 -9.83 -22.17
C VAL A 80 16.54 -9.98 -22.89
N VAL A 81 15.52 -10.45 -22.19
CA VAL A 81 14.13 -10.43 -22.68
C VAL A 81 13.32 -9.51 -21.79
N LEU A 82 12.81 -8.43 -22.39
CA LEU A 82 12.05 -7.39 -21.72
C LEU A 82 10.55 -7.66 -21.86
N ARG A 83 9.78 -7.37 -20.80
CA ARG A 83 8.34 -7.16 -20.93
C ARG A 83 8.02 -5.72 -21.31
N ASP A 84 6.78 -5.46 -21.71
CA ASP A 84 6.28 -4.09 -21.81
C ASP A 84 6.10 -3.43 -20.41
N GLN A 85 5.49 -2.25 -20.33
CA GLN A 85 5.41 -1.45 -19.09
C GLN A 85 4.33 -2.03 -18.17
N GLU A 86 3.37 -2.75 -18.75
CA GLU A 86 2.28 -3.38 -18.04
C GLU A 86 2.80 -4.62 -17.33
N LEU A 87 2.28 -4.86 -16.14
CA LEU A 87 2.62 -6.08 -15.42
C LEU A 87 1.88 -7.24 -16.11
N TRP A 88 2.64 -8.18 -16.66
CA TRP A 88 2.05 -9.37 -17.26
C TRP A 88 1.28 -10.19 -16.23
N SER A 89 0.11 -10.70 -16.65
CA SER A 89 -0.60 -11.74 -15.92
C SER A 89 0.29 -12.97 -15.75
N VAL A 90 -0.07 -13.83 -14.80
CA VAL A 90 0.68 -15.05 -14.51
C VAL A 90 0.69 -15.98 -15.72
N GLU A 91 -0.44 -16.07 -16.45
CA GLU A 91 -0.55 -16.86 -17.66
C GLU A 91 0.35 -16.31 -18.77
N GLN A 92 0.31 -14.99 -19.00
CA GLN A 92 1.17 -14.33 -19.99
C GLN A 92 2.64 -14.56 -19.67
N THR A 93 3.05 -14.41 -18.41
CA THR A 93 4.43 -14.68 -18.00
C THR A 93 4.79 -16.14 -18.25
N TYR A 94 3.96 -17.09 -17.83
CA TYR A 94 4.20 -18.52 -18.05
C TYR A 94 4.38 -18.86 -19.55
N ASP A 95 3.48 -18.39 -20.41
CA ASP A 95 3.53 -18.64 -21.85
C ASP A 95 4.77 -17.98 -22.49
N ASN A 96 5.13 -16.77 -22.06
CA ASN A 96 6.31 -16.07 -22.54
C ASN A 96 7.63 -16.72 -22.10
N LEU A 97 7.69 -17.25 -20.87
CA LEU A 97 8.86 -18.00 -20.41
C LEU A 97 9.16 -19.18 -21.35
N ILE A 98 8.11 -19.89 -21.79
CA ILE A 98 8.23 -21.00 -22.76
C ILE A 98 8.59 -20.46 -24.15
N ARG A 99 7.80 -19.50 -24.66
CA ARG A 99 7.93 -18.97 -26.04
C ARG A 99 9.32 -18.40 -26.29
N GLU A 100 9.84 -17.61 -25.35
CA GLU A 100 11.15 -16.96 -25.46
C GLU A 100 12.29 -17.86 -25.00
N GLY A 101 12.00 -19.08 -24.51
CA GLY A 101 13.00 -20.02 -24.01
C GLY A 101 13.81 -19.43 -22.86
N ILE A 102 13.13 -18.78 -21.91
CA ILE A 102 13.79 -18.13 -20.78
C ILE A 102 14.48 -19.16 -19.92
N THR A 103 15.74 -18.90 -19.61
CA THR A 103 16.58 -19.80 -18.80
C THR A 103 16.70 -19.31 -17.36
N VAL A 104 16.71 -17.99 -17.15
CA VAL A 104 16.87 -17.41 -15.82
C VAL A 104 15.79 -16.35 -15.62
N ALA A 105 15.06 -16.41 -14.51
CA ALA A 105 14.01 -15.45 -14.18
C ALA A 105 14.08 -15.03 -12.71
N SER A 106 13.80 -13.76 -12.43
CA SER A 106 13.74 -13.21 -11.08
C SER A 106 12.36 -12.67 -10.78
N PHE A 107 11.75 -13.11 -9.67
CA PHE A 107 10.40 -12.69 -9.27
C PHE A 107 10.33 -12.44 -7.76
N PRO A 108 9.48 -11.50 -7.30
CA PRO A 108 9.09 -11.47 -5.88
C PRO A 108 8.45 -12.80 -5.45
N PRO A 109 8.65 -13.27 -4.20
CA PRO A 109 8.05 -14.51 -3.69
C PRO A 109 6.55 -14.64 -3.93
N SER A 110 5.80 -13.56 -3.72
CA SER A 110 4.35 -13.49 -4.00
C SER A 110 3.99 -13.83 -5.44
N TYR A 111 4.69 -13.27 -6.43
CA TYR A 111 4.46 -13.55 -7.85
C TYR A 111 4.96 -14.95 -8.25
N LEU A 112 6.10 -15.38 -7.69
CA LEU A 112 6.65 -16.71 -7.92
C LEU A 112 5.69 -17.82 -7.44
N ARG A 113 4.97 -17.59 -6.33
CA ARG A 113 3.91 -18.48 -5.86
C ARG A 113 2.80 -18.63 -6.89
N GLN A 114 2.27 -17.52 -7.40
CA GLN A 114 1.17 -17.57 -8.38
C GLN A 114 1.61 -18.28 -9.66
N LEU A 115 2.85 -18.03 -10.11
CA LEU A 115 3.43 -18.74 -11.26
C LEU A 115 3.58 -20.24 -11.01
N SER A 116 4.01 -20.62 -9.81
CA SER A 116 4.08 -22.02 -9.37
C SER A 116 2.70 -22.68 -9.35
N ASP A 117 1.68 -22.02 -8.81
CA ASP A 117 0.32 -22.54 -8.75
C ASP A 117 -0.24 -22.75 -10.17
N TRP A 118 -0.03 -21.77 -11.05
CA TRP A 118 -0.42 -21.85 -12.45
C TRP A 118 0.27 -22.99 -13.19
N ALA A 119 1.59 -23.13 -13.05
CA ALA A 119 2.34 -24.24 -13.65
C ALA A 119 1.89 -25.61 -13.13
N GLY A 120 1.53 -25.68 -11.84
CA GLY A 120 0.92 -26.87 -11.23
C GLY A 120 -0.38 -27.27 -11.92
N VAL A 121 -1.24 -26.30 -12.25
CA VAL A 121 -2.47 -26.54 -13.03
C VAL A 121 -2.15 -27.02 -14.45
N GLN A 122 -1.11 -26.48 -15.09
CA GLN A 122 -0.66 -26.91 -16.42
C GLN A 122 0.04 -28.28 -16.43
N GLY A 123 0.45 -28.78 -15.27
CA GLY A 123 1.11 -30.07 -15.10
C GLY A 123 2.54 -30.14 -15.64
N LYS A 124 3.15 -29.00 -16.00
CA LYS A 124 4.54 -28.92 -16.48
C LYS A 124 5.16 -27.57 -16.16
N GLY A 125 6.46 -27.54 -15.90
CA GLY A 125 7.21 -26.29 -15.74
C GLY A 125 7.48 -25.59 -17.08
N PRO A 126 7.71 -24.26 -17.09
CA PRO A 126 7.93 -23.49 -18.32
C PRO A 126 9.37 -23.61 -18.91
N GLY A 127 10.22 -24.50 -18.36
CA GLY A 127 11.56 -24.76 -18.89
C GLY A 127 12.67 -23.80 -18.42
N VAL A 128 12.40 -22.99 -17.38
CA VAL A 128 13.39 -22.09 -16.78
C VAL A 128 14.35 -22.89 -15.90
N LYS A 129 15.66 -22.78 -16.15
CA LYS A 129 16.69 -23.50 -15.36
C LYS A 129 16.90 -22.91 -13.97
N THR A 130 16.81 -21.59 -13.80
CA THR A 130 17.14 -20.90 -12.55
C THR A 130 16.07 -19.87 -12.20
N TYR A 131 15.43 -20.03 -11.04
CA TYR A 131 14.57 -19.01 -10.44
C TYR A 131 15.28 -18.30 -9.30
N CYS A 132 15.24 -16.97 -9.33
CA CYS A 132 15.73 -16.12 -8.25
C CYS A 132 14.56 -15.37 -7.61
N PHE A 133 14.57 -15.24 -6.29
CA PHE A 133 13.64 -14.42 -5.53
C PHE A 133 14.35 -13.64 -4.43
N ALA A 134 13.73 -12.54 -3.99
CA ALA A 134 14.26 -11.66 -2.96
C ALA A 134 13.15 -10.78 -2.35
N GLY A 135 13.44 -10.14 -1.21
CA GLY A 135 12.66 -9.00 -0.69
C GLY A 135 11.44 -9.32 0.19
N GLU A 136 10.95 -10.55 0.18
CA GLU A 136 9.84 -11.04 1.02
C GLU A 136 10.21 -12.36 1.73
N ALA A 137 9.41 -12.73 2.73
CA ALA A 137 9.54 -14.02 3.41
C ALA A 137 9.23 -15.18 2.45
N PHE A 138 10.12 -16.17 2.38
CA PHE A 138 9.98 -17.36 1.54
C PHE A 138 10.01 -18.61 2.42
N SER A 139 8.86 -19.30 2.54
CA SER A 139 8.73 -20.46 3.43
C SER A 139 9.22 -21.75 2.79
N ARG A 140 9.49 -22.77 3.62
CA ARG A 140 9.94 -24.08 3.16
C ARG A 140 8.89 -24.78 2.30
N GLU A 141 7.60 -24.63 2.65
CA GLU A 141 6.49 -25.19 1.86
C GLU A 141 6.45 -24.57 0.47
N MET A 142 6.60 -23.24 0.39
CA MET A 142 6.67 -22.51 -0.87
C MET A 142 7.83 -22.98 -1.76
N LEU A 143 9.01 -23.25 -1.16
CA LEU A 143 10.15 -23.81 -1.88
C LEU A 143 9.79 -25.15 -2.54
N HIS A 144 9.19 -26.06 -1.78
CA HIS A 144 8.80 -27.38 -2.29
C HIS A 144 7.75 -27.29 -3.39
N ASP A 145 6.76 -26.40 -3.27
CA ASP A 145 5.75 -26.20 -4.30
C ASP A 145 6.36 -25.64 -5.59
N VAL A 146 7.25 -24.65 -5.47
CA VAL A 146 7.98 -24.08 -6.61
C VAL A 146 8.85 -25.13 -7.31
N ILE A 147 9.59 -25.94 -6.56
CA ILE A 147 10.42 -27.01 -7.13
C ILE A 147 9.54 -28.05 -7.85
N ARG A 148 8.43 -28.46 -7.21
CA ARG A 148 7.51 -29.46 -7.76
C ARG A 148 6.86 -28.98 -9.05
N ASN A 149 6.37 -27.73 -9.07
CA ASN A 149 5.52 -27.24 -10.16
C ASN A 149 6.33 -26.58 -11.29
N LEU A 150 7.38 -25.81 -10.96
CA LEU A 150 8.20 -25.12 -11.96
C LEU A 150 9.38 -25.96 -12.47
N GLN A 151 9.76 -27.01 -11.75
CA GLN A 151 10.81 -27.96 -12.12
C GLN A 151 12.16 -27.30 -12.53
N PRO A 152 12.71 -26.35 -11.76
CA PRO A 152 14.01 -25.74 -12.08
C PRO A 152 15.19 -26.66 -11.75
N LEU A 153 16.38 -26.28 -12.23
CA LEU A 153 17.64 -26.89 -11.79
C LEU A 153 18.21 -26.19 -10.55
N TRP A 154 18.05 -24.88 -10.47
CA TRP A 154 18.62 -24.05 -9.41
C TRP A 154 17.59 -23.07 -8.86
N ILE A 155 17.65 -22.88 -7.54
CA ILE A 155 16.91 -21.84 -6.82
C ILE A 155 17.91 -20.89 -6.19
N ILE A 156 17.62 -19.60 -6.28
CA ILE A 156 18.42 -18.53 -5.66
C ILE A 156 17.54 -17.67 -4.77
N ASN A 157 17.96 -17.46 -3.52
CA ASN A 157 17.43 -16.40 -2.66
C ASN A 157 18.48 -15.29 -2.55
N GLY A 158 18.20 -14.12 -3.13
CA GLY A 158 19.04 -12.94 -3.04
C GLY A 158 18.64 -12.04 -1.86
N TYR A 159 19.62 -11.45 -1.19
CA TYR A 159 19.40 -10.46 -0.15
C TYR A 159 20.34 -9.27 -0.28
N GLY A 160 19.81 -8.08 -0.03
CA GLY A 160 20.55 -6.83 -0.04
C GLY A 160 19.70 -5.60 0.21
N PRO A 161 20.13 -4.68 1.08
CA PRO A 161 19.72 -3.29 1.00
C PRO A 161 20.44 -2.58 -0.16
N THR A 162 19.81 -1.56 -0.74
CA THR A 162 20.35 -0.80 -1.88
C THR A 162 21.71 -0.17 -1.60
N GLU A 163 21.93 0.19 -0.35
CA GLU A 163 23.17 0.75 0.18
C GLU A 163 24.37 -0.20 0.07
N THR A 164 24.14 -1.48 -0.21
CA THR A 164 25.16 -2.53 -0.33
C THR A 164 25.25 -3.14 -1.75
N VAL A 165 24.70 -2.41 -2.72
CA VAL A 165 24.80 -2.68 -4.16
C VAL A 165 24.08 -4.00 -4.52
N VAL A 166 22.76 -3.89 -4.67
CA VAL A 166 21.85 -4.92 -5.18
C VAL A 166 21.78 -6.19 -4.31
N THR A 167 22.69 -7.16 -4.50
CA THR A 167 22.63 -8.49 -3.89
C THR A 167 24.00 -8.87 -3.30
N PRO A 168 24.38 -8.32 -2.13
CA PRO A 168 25.63 -8.65 -1.43
C PRO A 168 25.69 -10.09 -0.91
N THR A 169 24.55 -10.74 -0.64
CA THR A 169 24.51 -12.15 -0.22
C THR A 169 23.48 -12.92 -1.03
N LEU A 170 23.76 -14.19 -1.28
CA LEU A 170 22.79 -15.09 -1.90
C LEU A 170 22.93 -16.53 -1.43
N TRP A 171 21.79 -17.21 -1.33
CA TRP A 171 21.73 -18.66 -1.16
C TRP A 171 21.45 -19.30 -2.52
N LEU A 172 22.36 -20.16 -2.99
CA LEU A 172 22.22 -20.94 -4.22
C LEU A 172 22.05 -22.41 -3.85
N ALA A 173 20.94 -23.01 -4.26
CA ALA A 173 20.65 -24.42 -4.00
C ALA A 173 20.25 -25.15 -5.29
N SER A 174 20.69 -26.41 -5.42
CA SER A 174 20.17 -27.31 -6.45
C SER A 174 18.75 -27.69 -6.10
N ALA A 175 17.81 -27.64 -7.03
CA ALA A 175 16.42 -28.00 -6.79
C ALA A 175 16.24 -29.45 -6.32
N GLU A 176 17.19 -30.34 -6.60
CA GLU A 176 17.17 -31.74 -6.14
C GLU A 176 17.40 -31.85 -4.62
N THR A 177 18.20 -30.96 -4.05
CA THR A 177 18.63 -31.03 -2.64
C THR A 177 18.27 -29.77 -1.84
N ALA A 178 17.54 -28.83 -2.45
CA ALA A 178 17.22 -27.53 -1.85
C ALA A 178 16.23 -27.73 -0.71
N ASP A 179 16.70 -27.46 0.51
CA ASP A 179 15.90 -27.54 1.71
C ASP A 179 16.51 -26.65 2.81
N PHE A 180 15.70 -26.29 3.80
CA PHE A 180 16.12 -25.55 4.98
C PHE A 180 15.17 -25.78 6.15
N THR A 181 15.65 -25.57 7.37
CA THR A 181 14.89 -25.80 8.62
C THR A 181 14.54 -24.52 9.37
N THR A 182 14.99 -23.38 8.86
CA THR A 182 14.70 -22.04 9.38
C THR A 182 13.30 -21.57 8.99
N ALA A 183 12.80 -20.54 9.69
CA ALA A 183 11.49 -19.94 9.40
C ALA A 183 11.37 -19.41 7.95
N TYR A 184 12.49 -18.96 7.37
CA TYR A 184 12.59 -18.46 6.01
C TYR A 184 13.83 -19.03 5.32
N ALA A 185 13.83 -19.01 3.99
CA ALA A 185 14.99 -19.40 3.19
C ALA A 185 16.24 -18.60 3.62
N PRO A 186 17.41 -19.26 3.75
CA PRO A 186 18.66 -18.58 4.07
C PRO A 186 18.98 -17.47 3.06
N ILE A 187 19.64 -16.42 3.53
CA ILE A 187 20.16 -15.34 2.67
C ILE A 187 21.58 -15.62 2.18
N GLY A 188 22.15 -16.75 2.61
CA GLY A 188 23.31 -17.41 2.04
C GLY A 188 24.64 -16.76 2.38
N ASP A 189 25.60 -16.84 1.49
CA ASP A 189 26.96 -16.33 1.70
C ASP A 189 27.23 -15.08 0.84
N LEU A 190 28.42 -14.49 0.99
CA LEU A 190 28.79 -13.25 0.33
C LEU A 190 29.03 -13.44 -1.17
N VAL A 191 28.65 -12.42 -1.94
CA VAL A 191 28.87 -12.34 -3.38
C VAL A 191 30.09 -11.48 -3.68
N GLY A 192 31.07 -12.05 -4.37
CA GLY A 192 32.29 -11.35 -4.79
C GLY A 192 33.21 -11.01 -3.62
N ASP A 193 34.08 -10.03 -3.84
CA ASP A 193 35.07 -9.55 -2.85
C ASP A 193 34.44 -8.64 -1.78
N ARG A 194 33.27 -9.04 -1.27
CA ARG A 194 32.56 -8.35 -0.19
C ARG A 194 32.98 -8.87 1.17
N GLN A 195 32.68 -8.06 2.18
CA GLN A 195 32.93 -8.37 3.57
C GLN A 195 31.59 -8.39 4.29
N GLY A 196 31.40 -9.35 5.19
CA GLY A 196 30.14 -9.53 5.92
C GLY A 196 30.44 -10.00 7.32
N TYR A 197 29.84 -9.32 8.29
CA TYR A 197 30.04 -9.59 9.70
C TYR A 197 28.69 -9.64 10.39
N VAL A 198 28.49 -10.66 11.21
CA VAL A 198 27.40 -10.68 12.18
C VAL A 198 27.98 -10.13 13.46
N MET A 199 27.54 -8.95 13.91
CA MET A 199 28.17 -8.27 15.03
C MET A 199 27.17 -7.92 16.14
N ASP A 200 27.68 -7.72 17.33
CA ASP A 200 26.92 -7.13 18.44
C ASP A 200 26.88 -5.60 18.34
N ALA A 201 26.25 -4.96 19.33
CA ALA A 201 26.10 -3.51 19.40
C ALA A 201 27.43 -2.75 19.54
N ASP A 202 28.48 -3.44 19.97
CA ASP A 202 29.82 -2.89 20.18
C ASP A 202 30.73 -3.14 18.96
N LEU A 203 30.16 -3.59 17.82
CA LEU A 203 30.87 -3.92 16.58
C LEU A 203 31.87 -5.09 16.71
N ASN A 204 31.66 -6.00 17.68
CA ASN A 204 32.46 -7.22 17.77
C ASN A 204 31.87 -8.31 16.86
N PRO A 205 32.69 -9.02 16.04
CA PRO A 205 32.23 -10.16 15.28
C PRO A 205 31.77 -11.29 16.19
N LEU A 206 30.54 -11.75 15.97
CA LEU A 206 29.94 -12.84 16.72
C LEU A 206 30.31 -14.19 16.09
N PRO A 207 30.53 -15.23 16.92
CA PRO A 207 30.77 -16.58 16.43
C PRO A 207 29.61 -17.14 15.59
N GLN A 208 29.94 -18.12 14.76
CA GLN A 208 28.95 -18.93 14.06
C GLN A 208 27.92 -19.50 15.05
N GLY A 209 26.65 -19.50 14.67
CA GLY A 209 25.55 -19.92 15.53
C GLY A 209 24.97 -18.82 16.44
N ILE A 210 25.58 -17.64 16.49
CA ILE A 210 25.10 -16.51 17.31
C ILE A 210 24.38 -15.48 16.44
N ALA A 211 23.22 -15.04 16.91
CA ALA A 211 22.41 -14.04 16.24
C ALA A 211 22.86 -12.62 16.61
N GLY A 212 23.21 -11.81 15.61
CA GLY A 212 23.59 -10.41 15.75
C GLY A 212 23.04 -9.56 14.62
N GLU A 213 23.50 -8.32 14.53
CA GLU A 213 23.19 -7.42 13.41
C GLU A 213 24.12 -7.69 12.23
N LEU A 214 23.59 -7.65 11.01
CA LEU A 214 24.40 -7.81 9.80
C LEU A 214 25.06 -6.48 9.41
N TYR A 215 26.37 -6.56 9.18
CA TYR A 215 27.17 -5.46 8.64
C TYR A 215 27.89 -5.89 7.38
N LEU A 216 27.87 -5.03 6.36
CA LEU A 216 28.39 -5.35 5.03
C LEU A 216 29.42 -4.30 4.59
N GLY A 217 30.58 -4.74 4.12
CA GLY A 217 31.70 -3.88 3.70
C GLY A 217 32.29 -4.28 2.35
N GLY A 218 33.29 -3.53 1.91
CA GLY A 218 33.84 -3.64 0.55
C GLY A 218 33.04 -2.78 -0.43
N ALA A 219 32.08 -3.37 -1.13
CA ALA A 219 31.21 -2.67 -2.08
C ALA A 219 29.95 -2.12 -1.38
N VAL A 220 30.06 -0.90 -0.89
CA VAL A 220 28.95 -0.13 -0.30
C VAL A 220 28.79 1.19 -1.02
N ALA A 221 27.57 1.71 -1.05
CA ALA A 221 27.27 3.00 -1.65
C ALA A 221 28.20 4.10 -1.12
N ARG A 222 28.41 5.14 -1.94
CA ARG A 222 29.10 6.36 -1.48
C ARG A 222 28.38 6.95 -0.26
N GLY A 223 27.07 6.78 -0.18
CA GLY A 223 26.22 7.25 0.91
C GLY A 223 24.88 7.70 0.35
N TYR A 224 24.19 8.51 1.12
CA TYR A 224 22.95 9.14 0.71
C TYR A 224 23.20 10.55 0.16
N LEU A 225 22.70 10.83 -1.04
CA LEU A 225 22.78 12.14 -1.70
C LEU A 225 22.20 13.24 -0.80
N ASP A 226 22.99 14.28 -0.54
CA ASP A 226 22.65 15.42 0.32
C ASP A 226 22.17 15.07 1.73
N ARG A 227 22.61 13.92 2.26
CA ARG A 227 22.25 13.42 3.60
C ARG A 227 23.49 12.90 4.37
N PRO A 228 24.45 13.77 4.70
CA PRO A 228 25.68 13.36 5.39
C PRO A 228 25.42 12.76 6.78
N GLY A 229 24.45 13.27 7.55
CA GLY A 229 24.11 12.72 8.88
C GLY A 229 23.61 11.27 8.82
N ALA A 230 22.60 11.01 7.98
CA ALA A 230 22.11 9.64 7.78
C ALA A 230 23.16 8.73 7.13
N THR A 231 24.08 9.29 6.35
CA THR A 231 25.22 8.55 5.80
C THR A 231 26.15 8.12 6.93
N ALA A 232 26.54 9.03 7.82
CA ALA A 232 27.41 8.72 8.96
C ALA A 232 26.78 7.72 9.94
N GLU A 233 25.46 7.76 10.13
CA GLU A 233 24.74 6.83 11.01
C GLU A 233 24.79 5.37 10.52
N ARG A 234 24.81 5.16 9.19
CA ARG A 234 24.68 3.82 8.58
C ARG A 234 25.94 3.32 7.89
N PHE A 235 26.75 4.22 7.33
CA PHE A 235 28.02 3.91 6.67
C PHE A 235 29.16 4.21 7.65
N LEU A 236 29.35 3.30 8.59
CA LEU A 236 30.32 3.41 9.67
C LEU A 236 31.75 3.26 9.15
N PRO A 237 32.75 3.85 9.83
CA PRO A 237 34.15 3.48 9.63
C PRO A 237 34.34 1.98 9.84
N HIS A 238 35.21 1.36 9.04
CA HIS A 238 35.44 -0.08 9.15
C HIS A 238 36.30 -0.42 10.38
N PRO A 239 35.77 -1.19 11.36
CA PRO A 239 36.45 -1.42 12.64
C PRO A 239 37.76 -2.21 12.49
N PHE A 240 37.86 -3.08 11.48
CA PHE A 240 39.04 -3.93 11.26
C PHE A 240 39.97 -3.47 10.12
N ARG A 241 39.64 -2.38 9.40
CA ARG A 241 40.36 -1.96 8.18
C ARG A 241 40.39 -0.44 8.06
N ALA A 242 41.57 0.14 8.22
CA ALA A 242 41.73 1.59 8.18
C ALA A 242 41.36 2.18 6.80
N GLY A 243 40.53 3.21 6.79
CA GLY A 243 40.13 3.93 5.57
C GLY A 243 38.97 3.30 4.78
N GLU A 244 38.47 2.12 5.19
CA GLU A 244 37.29 1.48 4.60
C GLU A 244 36.01 1.83 5.38
N ARG A 245 34.84 1.47 4.82
CA ARG A 245 33.52 1.67 5.45
C ARG A 245 32.69 0.39 5.43
N ILE A 246 31.78 0.26 6.39
CA ILE A 246 30.81 -0.83 6.48
C ILE A 246 29.42 -0.23 6.61
N TYR A 247 28.44 -0.90 6.05
CA TYR A 247 27.03 -0.56 6.15
C TYR A 247 26.37 -1.37 7.26
N ARG A 248 25.69 -0.68 8.18
CA ARG A 248 24.86 -1.23 9.24
C ARG A 248 23.44 -1.47 8.73
N SER A 249 23.01 -2.74 8.60
CA SER A 249 21.75 -3.07 7.90
C SER A 249 20.48 -2.90 8.75
N GLY A 250 20.57 -2.97 10.08
CA GLY A 250 19.41 -3.08 10.97
C GLY A 250 18.72 -4.46 10.96
N ASP A 251 19.26 -5.42 10.23
CA ASP A 251 18.71 -6.77 10.09
C ASP A 251 19.44 -7.74 11.01
N ARG A 252 18.66 -8.52 11.76
CA ARG A 252 19.16 -9.56 12.65
C ARG A 252 19.38 -10.84 11.87
N VAL A 253 20.59 -11.36 11.91
CA VAL A 253 21.00 -12.55 11.18
C VAL A 253 21.86 -13.46 12.07
N ARG A 254 22.15 -14.66 11.57
CA ARG A 254 23.10 -15.59 12.17
C ARG A 254 23.79 -16.40 11.09
N LEU A 255 25.06 -16.74 11.27
CA LEU A 255 25.73 -17.77 10.45
C LEU A 255 25.36 -19.17 10.96
N ASN A 256 24.79 -20.02 10.11
CA ASN A 256 24.48 -21.42 10.45
C ASN A 256 25.74 -22.29 10.42
N SER A 257 25.63 -23.59 10.75
CA SER A 257 26.76 -24.54 10.78
C SER A 257 27.47 -24.74 9.43
N GLU A 258 26.81 -24.41 8.33
CA GLU A 258 27.37 -24.47 6.97
C GLU A 258 28.02 -23.15 6.54
N GLY A 259 28.00 -22.14 7.40
CA GLY A 259 28.54 -20.80 7.11
C GLY A 259 27.59 -19.92 6.29
N LEU A 260 26.32 -20.31 6.16
CA LEU A 260 25.30 -19.53 5.46
C LEU A 260 24.60 -18.58 6.43
N LEU A 261 24.31 -17.36 5.97
CA LEU A 261 23.54 -16.38 6.73
C LEU A 261 22.05 -16.74 6.70
N GLU A 262 21.47 -16.79 7.89
CA GLU A 262 20.05 -16.98 8.15
C GLU A 262 19.45 -15.63 8.59
N TYR A 263 18.37 -15.21 7.93
CA TYR A 263 17.65 -14.01 8.32
C TYR A 263 16.66 -14.29 9.45
N LEU A 264 16.74 -13.51 10.53
CA LEU A 264 15.98 -13.71 11.77
C LEU A 264 14.97 -12.58 12.05
N GLY A 265 14.89 -11.57 11.18
CA GLY A 265 13.98 -10.43 11.32
C GLY A 265 14.72 -9.09 11.47
N ARG A 266 13.96 -8.02 11.69
CA ARG A 266 14.52 -6.69 11.94
C ARG A 266 14.72 -6.41 13.42
N ILE A 267 15.73 -5.61 13.73
CA ILE A 267 16.02 -5.18 15.10
C ILE A 267 15.05 -4.06 15.54
N ASP A 268 14.58 -3.23 14.60
CA ASP A 268 13.85 -1.98 14.84
C ASP A 268 12.31 -2.05 14.70
N HIS A 269 11.71 -3.25 14.64
CA HIS A 269 10.25 -3.47 14.66
C HIS A 269 9.43 -2.82 13.51
N GLN A 270 10.08 -2.32 12.46
CA GLN A 270 9.41 -1.79 11.26
C GLN A 270 8.47 -2.83 10.64
N ILE A 271 7.24 -2.42 10.32
CA ILE A 271 6.21 -3.33 9.80
C ILE A 271 6.08 -3.13 8.29
N LYS A 272 6.22 -4.21 7.50
CA LYS A 272 5.88 -4.19 6.07
C LYS A 272 4.40 -4.55 5.88
N ILE A 273 3.57 -3.61 5.40
CA ILE A 273 2.16 -3.82 5.02
C ILE A 273 1.97 -3.37 3.57
N ARG A 274 1.44 -4.26 2.70
CA ARG A 274 1.17 -3.97 1.28
C ARG A 274 2.37 -3.38 0.51
N GLY A 275 3.59 -3.80 0.86
CA GLY A 275 4.84 -3.28 0.27
C GLY A 275 5.40 -2.02 0.94
N PHE A 276 4.66 -1.38 1.85
CA PHE A 276 5.09 -0.17 2.57
C PHE A 276 5.70 -0.51 3.93
N ARG A 277 6.81 0.16 4.27
CA ARG A 277 7.39 0.14 5.62
C ARG A 277 6.64 1.18 6.48
N ILE A 278 6.02 0.73 7.57
CA ILE A 278 5.17 1.53 8.46
C ILE A 278 5.71 1.42 9.89
N GLU A 279 5.72 2.55 10.60
CA GLU A 279 6.09 2.65 12.01
C GLU A 279 4.84 2.80 12.88
N ALA A 280 4.57 1.84 13.77
CA ALA A 280 3.38 1.91 14.62
C ALA A 280 3.37 3.14 15.56
N GLY A 281 4.55 3.59 16.00
CA GLY A 281 4.70 4.75 16.90
C GLY A 281 4.24 6.08 16.29
N GLU A 282 4.32 6.23 14.96
CA GLU A 282 3.82 7.41 14.24
C GLU A 282 2.29 7.51 14.37
N ILE A 283 1.62 6.37 14.27
CA ILE A 283 0.17 6.25 14.36
C ILE A 283 -0.30 6.43 15.81
N GLU A 284 0.45 5.88 16.77
CA GLU A 284 0.20 6.05 18.21
C GLU A 284 0.30 7.52 18.63
N ALA A 285 1.30 8.25 18.12
CA ALA A 285 1.48 9.67 18.41
C ALA A 285 0.33 10.52 17.86
N ALA A 286 -0.11 10.24 16.63
CA ALA A 286 -1.25 10.93 16.02
C ALA A 286 -2.57 10.65 16.75
N LEU A 287 -2.81 9.40 17.17
CA LEU A 287 -3.99 9.04 17.98
C LEU A 287 -4.00 9.80 19.31
N LYS A 288 -2.84 9.96 19.94
CA LYS A 288 -2.71 10.67 21.22
C LYS A 288 -2.89 12.18 21.09
N ALA A 289 -2.74 12.73 19.89
CA ALA A 289 -2.97 14.15 19.62
C ALA A 289 -4.46 14.49 19.38
N CYS A 290 -5.33 13.48 19.24
CA CYS A 290 -6.76 13.68 19.09
C CYS A 290 -7.42 14.19 20.39
N GLU A 291 -8.40 15.08 20.26
CA GLU A 291 -9.08 15.69 21.40
C GLU A 291 -9.79 14.63 22.25
N GLY A 292 -9.49 14.59 23.55
CA GLY A 292 -10.04 13.61 24.51
C GLY A 292 -9.23 12.31 24.66
N VAL A 293 -8.23 12.05 23.81
CA VAL A 293 -7.37 10.85 23.91
C VAL A 293 -6.24 11.08 24.90
N ARG A 294 -6.19 10.25 25.95
CA ARG A 294 -5.16 10.30 26.99
C ARG A 294 -4.04 9.28 26.76
N GLU A 295 -4.38 8.15 26.16
CA GLU A 295 -3.48 7.02 25.90
C GLU A 295 -3.76 6.47 24.49
N ALA A 296 -2.73 6.05 23.76
CA ALA A 296 -2.89 5.50 22.41
C ALA A 296 -1.88 4.37 22.16
N LEU A 297 -2.30 3.34 21.43
CA LEU A 297 -1.50 2.16 21.14
C LEU A 297 -1.93 1.56 19.79
N VAL A 298 -0.99 1.14 18.94
CA VAL A 298 -1.30 0.60 17.61
C VAL A 298 -0.65 -0.75 17.44
N ILE A 299 -1.43 -1.71 16.98
CA ILE A 299 -0.98 -3.08 16.73
C ILE A 299 -1.37 -3.52 15.32
N VAL A 300 -0.71 -4.57 14.83
CA VAL A 300 -1.03 -5.18 13.53
C VAL A 300 -1.57 -6.58 13.75
N ARG A 301 -2.65 -6.92 13.05
CA ARG A 301 -3.21 -8.27 13.02
C ARG A 301 -3.29 -8.82 11.61
N ASP A 302 -3.08 -10.13 11.47
CA ASP A 302 -3.30 -10.88 10.23
C ASP A 302 -4.78 -11.30 10.12
N LYS A 303 -5.45 -10.93 9.03
CA LYS A 303 -6.73 -11.49 8.57
C LYS A 303 -6.54 -12.16 7.20
N GLY A 304 -7.48 -13.01 6.77
CA GLY A 304 -7.36 -13.88 5.58
C GLY A 304 -7.02 -13.19 4.23
N ASN A 305 -7.07 -11.86 4.18
CA ASN A 305 -6.76 -10.98 3.06
C ASN A 305 -5.58 -10.00 3.32
N GLY A 306 -4.82 -10.18 4.40
CA GLY A 306 -3.56 -9.47 4.71
C GLY A 306 -3.47 -8.85 6.11
N LYS A 307 -2.39 -8.11 6.36
CA LYS A 307 -2.12 -7.37 7.60
C LYS A 307 -2.97 -6.11 7.71
N GLN A 308 -3.63 -5.89 8.85
CA GLN A 308 -4.43 -4.70 9.18
C GLN A 308 -3.92 -4.01 10.45
N LEU A 309 -3.97 -2.68 10.49
CA LEU A 309 -3.66 -1.85 11.67
C LEU A 309 -4.88 -1.69 12.57
N LEU A 310 -4.70 -1.82 13.89
CA LEU A 310 -5.72 -1.58 14.91
C LEU A 310 -5.20 -0.54 15.91
N GLY A 311 -6.01 0.47 16.18
CA GLY A 311 -5.74 1.54 17.13
C GLY A 311 -6.52 1.31 18.41
N TYR A 312 -5.92 1.62 19.53
CA TYR A 312 -6.54 1.53 20.85
C TYR A 312 -6.31 2.86 21.55
N VAL A 313 -7.37 3.44 22.10
CA VAL A 313 -7.30 4.72 22.80
C VAL A 313 -7.94 4.67 24.18
N GLY A 314 -7.33 5.38 25.11
CA GLY A 314 -7.85 5.59 26.47
C GLY A 314 -8.39 7.01 26.62
N GLY A 315 -9.67 7.20 26.96
CA GLY A 315 -10.30 8.51 27.13
C GLY A 315 -11.81 8.43 27.34
N ASN A 316 -12.43 9.55 27.70
CA ASN A 316 -13.88 9.64 27.93
C ASN A 316 -14.54 10.43 26.79
N ASP A 317 -15.79 10.10 26.45
CA ASP A 317 -16.59 10.77 25.40
C ASP A 317 -15.93 10.77 24.00
N LEU A 318 -15.17 9.72 23.71
CA LEU A 318 -14.49 9.52 22.42
C LEU A 318 -15.33 8.65 21.48
N SER A 319 -15.36 8.99 20.19
CA SER A 319 -15.96 8.15 19.14
C SER A 319 -14.90 7.69 18.13
N GLU A 320 -14.98 6.42 17.70
CA GLU A 320 -14.10 5.85 16.68
C GLU A 320 -14.13 6.67 15.38
N ASP A 321 -15.30 7.11 14.94
CA ASP A 321 -15.48 7.91 13.72
C ASP A 321 -14.80 9.27 13.85
N SER A 322 -14.97 9.97 14.99
CA SER A 322 -14.31 11.27 15.22
C SER A 322 -12.79 11.11 15.30
N LEU A 323 -12.28 10.03 15.89
CA LEU A 323 -10.86 9.75 15.98
C LEU A 323 -10.26 9.36 14.63
N LYS A 324 -10.96 8.56 13.82
CA LYS A 324 -10.54 8.26 12.45
C LYS A 324 -10.52 9.52 11.60
N ASP A 325 -11.51 10.40 11.72
CA ASP A 325 -11.54 11.66 11.00
C ASP A 325 -10.42 12.61 11.43
N GLN A 326 -10.11 12.67 12.74
CA GLN A 326 -8.95 13.41 13.25
C GLN A 326 -7.60 12.80 12.81
N LEU A 327 -7.48 11.46 12.78
CA LEU A 327 -6.30 10.78 12.28
C LEU A 327 -6.10 10.96 10.77
N LYS A 328 -7.17 10.94 9.97
CA LYS A 328 -7.11 11.17 8.52
C LYS A 328 -6.60 12.58 8.17
N ASN A 329 -6.65 13.51 9.12
CA ASN A 329 -6.06 14.84 8.97
C ASN A 329 -4.53 14.87 9.21
N THR A 330 -3.94 13.82 9.79
CA THR A 330 -2.54 13.80 10.25
C THR A 330 -1.73 12.60 9.74
N LEU A 331 -2.38 11.51 9.34
CA LEU A 331 -1.78 10.28 8.83
C LEU A 331 -2.29 9.92 7.43
N PRO A 332 -1.45 9.32 6.56
CA PRO A 332 -1.91 8.72 5.32
C PRO A 332 -2.90 7.57 5.55
N GLU A 333 -3.84 7.36 4.62
CA GLU A 333 -4.94 6.38 4.75
C GLU A 333 -4.50 4.94 5.09
N TYR A 334 -3.36 4.47 4.57
CA TYR A 334 -2.84 3.12 4.89
C TYR A 334 -2.21 3.01 6.29
N MET A 335 -2.03 4.13 6.99
CA MET A 335 -1.56 4.23 8.37
C MET A 335 -2.70 4.52 9.36
N VAL A 336 -3.87 4.95 8.89
CA VAL A 336 -5.06 5.09 9.73
C VAL A 336 -5.52 3.68 10.14
N PRO A 337 -5.64 3.36 11.44
CA PRO A 337 -6.09 2.04 11.86
C PRO A 337 -7.48 1.71 11.31
N ALA A 338 -7.63 0.48 10.82
CA ALA A 338 -8.90 -0.02 10.29
C ALA A 338 -10.00 0.00 11.35
N HIS A 339 -9.63 -0.17 12.63
CA HIS A 339 -10.51 0.04 13.78
C HIS A 339 -9.81 0.81 14.90
N ILE A 340 -10.56 1.63 15.64
CA ILE A 340 -10.09 2.31 16.85
C ILE A 340 -10.97 1.93 18.05
N VAL A 341 -10.42 1.15 18.97
CA VAL A 341 -11.14 0.70 20.17
C VAL A 341 -10.99 1.74 21.27
N VAL A 342 -12.12 2.35 21.67
CA VAL A 342 -12.19 3.33 22.76
C VAL A 342 -12.37 2.61 24.10
N MET A 343 -11.52 2.94 25.06
CA MET A 343 -11.58 2.44 26.43
C MET A 343 -11.52 3.60 27.41
N GLU A 344 -12.14 3.47 28.59
CA GLU A 344 -12.02 4.48 29.66
C GLU A 344 -10.54 4.70 30.06
N ARG A 345 -9.76 3.61 30.00
CA ARG A 345 -8.30 3.60 30.13
C ARG A 345 -7.73 2.37 29.41
N LEU A 346 -6.58 2.52 28.75
CA LEU A 346 -5.90 1.37 28.17
C LEU A 346 -5.30 0.51 29.29
N PRO A 347 -5.33 -0.82 29.16
CA PRO A 347 -4.71 -1.71 30.12
C PRO A 347 -3.21 -1.38 30.22
N GLN A 348 -2.73 -1.20 31.44
CA GLN A 348 -1.35 -0.88 31.72
C GLN A 348 -0.68 -2.09 32.37
N LEU A 349 0.55 -2.37 31.95
CA LEU A 349 1.44 -3.25 32.67
C LEU A 349 1.73 -2.65 34.06
N PRO A 350 2.07 -3.47 35.07
CA PRO A 350 2.36 -2.99 36.42
C PRO A 350 3.47 -1.92 36.53
N ASN A 351 4.30 -1.75 35.49
CA ASN A 351 5.34 -0.73 35.37
C ASN A 351 4.86 0.60 34.74
N GLY A 352 3.54 0.77 34.54
CA GLY A 352 2.93 1.98 33.99
C GLY A 352 3.01 2.10 32.46
N LYS A 353 3.61 1.14 31.75
CA LYS A 353 3.58 1.09 30.27
C LYS A 353 2.29 0.44 29.78
N LEU A 354 1.83 0.81 28.57
CA LEU A 354 0.63 0.25 27.96
C LEU A 354 0.81 -1.25 27.64
N ASP A 355 -0.13 -2.08 28.07
CA ASP A 355 -0.14 -3.53 27.88
C ASP A 355 -0.75 -3.91 26.54
N ARG A 356 0.11 -4.08 25.53
CA ARG A 356 -0.27 -4.50 24.17
C ARG A 356 -1.00 -5.85 24.11
N ASN A 357 -0.79 -6.73 25.09
CA ASN A 357 -1.33 -8.09 25.07
C ASN A 357 -2.64 -8.22 25.85
N ALA A 358 -2.93 -7.29 26.75
CA ALA A 358 -4.20 -7.18 27.47
C ALA A 358 -5.21 -6.29 26.76
N LEU A 359 -4.83 -5.67 25.64
CA LEU A 359 -5.77 -5.00 24.76
C LEU A 359 -6.84 -6.02 24.33
N PRO A 360 -8.13 -5.72 24.53
CA PRO A 360 -9.18 -6.59 24.05
C PRO A 360 -9.01 -6.73 22.54
N ASP A 361 -9.37 -7.89 21.99
CA ASP A 361 -9.72 -7.90 20.57
C ASP A 361 -10.74 -6.77 20.33
N PRO A 362 -10.73 -6.07 19.19
CA PRO A 362 -11.87 -5.25 18.86
C PRO A 362 -13.05 -6.20 18.99
N GLN A 363 -13.82 -6.04 20.07
CA GLN A 363 -15.22 -6.29 19.96
C GLN A 363 -15.51 -5.36 18.80
N LEU A 364 -15.82 -5.94 17.66
CA LEU A 364 -16.77 -5.29 16.81
C LEU A 364 -17.91 -4.99 17.80
N GLY A 365 -17.86 -3.80 18.43
CA GLY A 365 -18.82 -2.80 18.07
C GLY A 365 -18.95 -2.92 16.56
N SER A 366 -19.72 -3.89 16.10
CA SER A 366 -21.12 -3.72 16.24
C SER A 366 -21.52 -2.27 16.64
N GLN A 367 -21.09 -1.22 15.92
CA GLN A 367 -22.11 -0.65 15.04
C GLN A 367 -22.54 -1.88 14.31
N ALA A 368 -23.63 -2.51 14.80
CA ALA A 368 -23.93 -3.88 14.47
C ALA A 368 -23.57 -4.04 13.01
N VAL A 369 -22.86 -5.12 12.65
CA VAL A 369 -22.99 -5.57 11.27
C VAL A 369 -24.47 -5.93 11.19
N GLU A 370 -25.27 -4.89 11.11
CA GLU A 370 -26.65 -4.86 10.84
C GLU A 370 -26.52 -5.18 9.38
N ALA A 371 -26.61 -6.50 9.16
CA ALA A 371 -26.63 -7.06 7.85
C ALA A 371 -27.61 -6.19 7.08
N PRO A 372 -27.24 -5.76 5.87
CA PRO A 372 -28.13 -5.00 5.02
C PRO A 372 -29.56 -5.55 5.14
N GLU A 373 -30.48 -4.73 5.64
CA GLU A 373 -31.83 -5.17 5.98
C GLU A 373 -32.77 -4.96 4.81
N GLY A 374 -33.51 -6.00 4.46
CA GLY A 374 -34.41 -5.97 3.32
C GLY A 374 -33.68 -6.03 1.97
N GLU A 375 -34.45 -6.30 0.92
CA GLU A 375 -33.94 -6.59 -0.42
C GLU A 375 -33.05 -5.48 -1.00
N ARG A 376 -33.40 -4.22 -0.71
CA ARG A 376 -32.72 -3.02 -1.22
C ARG A 376 -31.30 -2.84 -0.67
N GLU A 377 -31.12 -2.99 0.64
CA GLU A 377 -29.81 -2.83 1.27
C GLU A 377 -28.88 -3.98 0.85
N VAL A 378 -29.39 -5.23 0.82
CA VAL A 378 -28.59 -6.41 0.43
C VAL A 378 -28.07 -6.28 -0.99
N GLU A 379 -28.92 -5.83 -1.91
CA GLU A 379 -28.52 -5.68 -3.31
C GLU A 379 -27.53 -4.52 -3.50
N LEU A 380 -27.74 -3.41 -2.80
CA LEU A 380 -26.80 -2.28 -2.80
C LEU A 380 -25.43 -2.67 -2.23
N ALA A 381 -25.41 -3.42 -1.13
CA ALA A 381 -24.19 -3.95 -0.54
C ALA A 381 -23.46 -4.86 -1.54
N ARG A 382 -24.16 -5.77 -2.22
CA ARG A 382 -23.54 -6.63 -3.25
C ARG A 382 -22.89 -5.81 -4.36
N VAL A 383 -23.57 -4.79 -4.85
CA VAL A 383 -23.04 -3.90 -5.90
C VAL A 383 -21.80 -3.16 -5.41
N TRP A 384 -21.81 -2.65 -4.19
CA TRP A 384 -20.65 -1.99 -3.59
C TRP A 384 -19.48 -2.96 -3.36
N GLN A 385 -19.73 -4.18 -2.88
CA GLN A 385 -18.68 -5.20 -2.69
C GLN A 385 -17.93 -5.47 -4.00
N GLN A 386 -18.67 -5.61 -5.11
CA GLN A 386 -18.12 -5.87 -6.43
C GLN A 386 -17.42 -4.65 -7.08
N LEU A 387 -17.76 -3.42 -6.66
CA LEU A 387 -17.17 -2.19 -7.21
C LEU A 387 -15.98 -1.69 -6.41
N LEU A 388 -16.04 -1.82 -5.09
CA LEU A 388 -15.05 -1.30 -4.15
C LEU A 388 -14.07 -2.39 -3.69
N GLY A 389 -14.31 -3.66 -4.05
CA GLY A 389 -13.45 -4.79 -3.69
C GLY A 389 -13.48 -5.13 -2.19
N VAL A 390 -14.57 -4.82 -1.50
CA VAL A 390 -14.75 -5.03 -0.05
C VAL A 390 -15.55 -6.32 0.19
N GLU A 391 -15.08 -7.21 1.08
CA GLU A 391 -15.74 -8.52 1.32
C GLU A 391 -17.05 -8.42 2.11
N THR A 392 -17.18 -7.50 3.06
CA THR A 392 -18.37 -7.36 3.92
C THR A 392 -18.75 -5.89 4.03
N ILE A 393 -20.02 -5.56 3.77
CA ILE A 393 -20.53 -4.19 3.84
C ILE A 393 -21.65 -4.11 4.88
N SER A 394 -21.49 -3.23 5.86
CA SER A 394 -22.49 -2.89 6.87
C SER A 394 -23.46 -1.85 6.32
N ARG A 395 -24.70 -1.86 6.81
CA ARG A 395 -25.67 -0.83 6.43
C ARG A 395 -25.32 0.59 6.88
N GLN A 396 -24.37 0.75 7.79
CA GLN A 396 -23.90 2.05 8.25
C GLN A 396 -22.72 2.59 7.42
N ASP A 397 -22.13 1.76 6.56
CA ASP A 397 -20.93 2.10 5.79
C ASP A 397 -21.22 3.21 4.78
N SER A 398 -20.27 4.13 4.64
CA SER A 398 -20.32 5.26 3.71
C SER A 398 -19.58 4.95 2.41
N PHE A 399 -20.21 5.23 1.26
CA PHE A 399 -19.69 4.92 -0.07
C PHE A 399 -18.29 5.51 -0.32
N PHE A 400 -18.10 6.78 0.05
CA PHE A 400 -16.84 7.49 -0.17
C PHE A 400 -15.75 7.10 0.83
N GLU A 401 -16.14 6.62 2.02
CA GLU A 401 -15.19 6.13 3.03
C GLU A 401 -14.64 4.74 2.69
N LEU A 402 -15.41 3.94 1.96
CA LEU A 402 -14.99 2.65 1.40
C LEU A 402 -14.17 2.79 0.09
N GLY A 403 -13.77 4.01 -0.27
CA GLY A 403 -12.95 4.28 -1.46
C GLY A 403 -13.74 4.57 -2.74
N GLY A 404 -15.05 4.81 -2.64
CA GLY A 404 -15.89 5.23 -3.76
C GLY A 404 -15.59 6.66 -4.25
N ASP A 405 -15.67 6.91 -5.55
CA ASP A 405 -15.57 8.24 -6.17
C ASP A 405 -16.80 8.59 -7.07
N SER A 406 -16.75 9.74 -7.76
CA SER A 406 -17.83 10.19 -8.64
C SER A 406 -18.07 9.31 -9.88
N ILE A 407 -17.03 8.64 -10.38
CA ILE A 407 -17.11 7.72 -11.52
C ILE A 407 -17.68 6.37 -11.04
N GLN A 408 -17.21 5.88 -9.89
CA GLN A 408 -17.72 4.67 -9.25
C GLN A 408 -19.16 4.85 -8.78
N SER A 409 -19.57 6.07 -8.38
CA SER A 409 -20.97 6.41 -8.07
C SER A 409 -21.89 6.14 -9.27
N LEU A 410 -21.45 6.48 -10.48
CA LEU A 410 -22.18 6.19 -11.72
C LEU A 410 -22.20 4.69 -12.04
N ALA A 411 -21.11 3.97 -11.73
CA ALA A 411 -21.04 2.52 -11.87
C ALA A 411 -21.99 1.79 -10.89
N VAL A 412 -22.13 2.28 -9.66
CA VAL A 412 -23.12 1.79 -8.66
C VAL A 412 -24.53 1.90 -9.22
N ILE A 413 -24.91 3.09 -9.71
CA ILE A 413 -26.24 3.36 -10.28
C ILE A 413 -26.53 2.44 -11.46
N THR A 414 -25.52 2.21 -12.29
CA THR A 414 -25.60 1.34 -13.46
C THR A 414 -25.83 -0.13 -13.07
N ARG A 415 -25.08 -0.66 -12.10
CA ARG A 415 -25.20 -2.04 -11.63
C ARG A 415 -26.52 -2.29 -10.89
N LEU A 416 -26.97 -1.34 -10.06
CA LEU A 416 -28.26 -1.40 -9.35
C LEU A 416 -29.46 -1.53 -10.30
N ARG A 417 -29.40 -0.90 -11.48
CA ARG A 417 -30.45 -1.03 -12.49
C ARG A 417 -30.55 -2.43 -13.08
N GLN A 418 -29.42 -3.10 -13.29
CA GLN A 418 -29.39 -4.47 -13.82
C GLN A 418 -30.11 -5.46 -12.89
N VAL A 419 -30.17 -5.12 -11.60
CA VAL A 419 -30.82 -5.90 -10.55
C VAL A 419 -32.16 -5.31 -10.11
N GLY A 420 -32.74 -4.40 -10.91
CA GLY A 420 -34.12 -3.94 -10.77
C GLY A 420 -34.35 -2.71 -9.88
N PHE A 421 -33.29 -1.99 -9.49
CA PHE A 421 -33.39 -0.79 -8.65
C PHE A 421 -32.91 0.48 -9.36
N LYS A 422 -33.56 1.62 -9.07
CA LYS A 422 -33.20 2.95 -9.59
C LYS A 422 -32.73 3.85 -8.45
N LEU A 423 -31.63 4.55 -8.69
CA LEU A 423 -30.99 5.52 -7.78
C LEU A 423 -30.55 6.76 -8.58
N LEU A 424 -30.66 7.97 -8.03
CA LEU A 424 -30.18 9.19 -8.72
C LEU A 424 -28.74 9.52 -8.30
N PRO A 425 -27.91 10.10 -9.19
CA PRO A 425 -26.55 10.52 -8.84
C PRO A 425 -26.46 11.39 -7.60
N LYS A 426 -27.37 12.36 -7.46
CA LYS A 426 -27.44 13.25 -6.29
C LYS A 426 -27.63 12.52 -4.96
N ASP A 427 -28.27 11.35 -4.98
CA ASP A 427 -28.61 10.61 -3.77
C ASP A 427 -27.37 9.99 -3.14
N VAL A 428 -26.43 9.50 -3.97
CA VAL A 428 -25.14 8.93 -3.51
C VAL A 428 -24.32 9.96 -2.74
N PHE A 429 -24.31 11.21 -3.20
CA PHE A 429 -23.58 12.31 -2.55
C PHE A 429 -24.29 12.86 -1.33
N SER A 430 -25.62 12.99 -1.40
CA SER A 430 -26.41 13.59 -0.31
C SER A 430 -26.66 12.61 0.83
N HIS A 431 -26.62 11.31 0.56
CA HIS A 431 -26.91 10.23 1.50
C HIS A 431 -25.89 9.09 1.33
N PRO A 432 -24.61 9.31 1.66
CA PRO A 432 -23.54 8.38 1.30
C PRO A 432 -23.55 7.05 2.08
N ARG A 433 -24.35 6.91 3.14
CA ARG A 433 -24.41 5.68 3.96
C ARG A 433 -25.34 4.64 3.33
N LEU A 434 -24.98 3.35 3.38
CA LEU A 434 -25.72 2.27 2.70
C LEU A 434 -27.22 2.26 3.03
N LYS A 435 -27.60 2.33 4.31
CA LYS A 435 -29.01 2.35 4.76
C LYS A 435 -29.76 3.58 4.24
N ASP A 436 -29.11 4.75 4.28
CA ASP A 436 -29.74 6.02 3.92
C ASP A 436 -29.90 6.10 2.39
N LEU A 437 -28.94 5.51 1.66
CA LEU A 437 -28.97 5.39 0.21
C LEU A 437 -29.98 4.35 -0.25
N ALA A 438 -30.09 3.22 0.46
CA ALA A 438 -31.06 2.17 0.15
C ALA A 438 -32.51 2.64 0.29
N LEU A 439 -32.79 3.59 1.18
CA LEU A 439 -34.11 4.25 1.28
C LEU A 439 -34.46 5.09 0.04
N ARG A 440 -33.45 5.52 -0.74
CA ARG A 440 -33.63 6.24 -2.00
C ARG A 440 -33.77 5.31 -3.20
N LEU A 441 -33.51 4.00 -3.04
CA LEU A 441 -33.75 3.02 -4.09
C LEU A 441 -35.24 2.90 -4.38
N THR A 442 -35.59 3.08 -5.64
CA THR A 442 -36.94 2.82 -6.13
C THR A 442 -36.94 1.51 -6.92
N VAL A 443 -37.93 0.66 -6.68
CA VAL A 443 -38.11 -0.58 -7.46
C VAL A 443 -38.51 -0.17 -8.86
N ILE A 444 -37.83 -0.71 -9.86
CA ILE A 444 -38.26 -0.59 -11.25
C ILE A 444 -39.43 -1.57 -11.38
N GLU A 445 -40.67 -1.06 -11.36
CA GLU A 445 -41.88 -1.90 -11.45
C GLU A 445 -41.77 -2.85 -12.65
N ALA A 446 -41.82 -4.16 -12.38
CA ALA A 446 -41.92 -5.22 -13.38
C ALA A 446 -43.30 -5.12 -14.07
N GLY A 447 -43.42 -4.16 -14.98
CA GLY A 447 -44.69 -3.73 -15.55
C GLY A 447 -44.62 -2.37 -16.22
N ALA A 448 -43.68 -1.50 -15.82
CA ALA A 448 -43.13 -0.54 -16.77
C ALA A 448 -42.26 -1.34 -17.72
N ALA A 449 -42.86 -1.88 -18.79
CA ALA A 449 -42.11 -2.33 -19.94
C ALA A 449 -41.00 -1.28 -20.16
N PRO A 450 -39.73 -1.68 -20.38
CA PRO A 450 -38.79 -0.72 -20.95
C PRO A 450 -39.57 -0.09 -22.09
N LEU A 451 -39.72 1.23 -22.09
CA LEU A 451 -40.33 1.91 -23.23
C LEU A 451 -39.62 1.27 -24.41
N ILE A 452 -40.37 0.47 -25.18
CA ILE A 452 -39.86 -0.12 -26.41
C ILE A 452 -39.79 1.14 -27.26
N GLU A 453 -38.68 1.83 -27.12
CA GLU A 453 -38.41 3.01 -27.89
C GLU A 453 -38.36 2.49 -29.30
N ASP A 454 -39.25 3.03 -30.13
CA ASP A 454 -39.20 2.78 -31.56
C ASP A 454 -37.76 2.99 -32.02
N ALA A 455 -37.33 2.17 -33.00
CA ALA A 455 -35.98 2.27 -33.51
C ALA A 455 -35.66 3.75 -33.83
N PRO A 456 -34.56 4.30 -33.29
CA PRO A 456 -34.26 5.71 -33.43
C PRO A 456 -34.13 6.06 -34.91
N THR A 457 -35.00 6.93 -35.38
CA THR A 457 -35.15 7.25 -36.81
C THR A 457 -35.34 8.74 -37.02
N GLY A 458 -34.94 9.22 -38.20
CA GLY A 458 -35.18 10.58 -38.65
C GLY A 458 -34.20 11.63 -38.12
N GLU A 459 -34.51 12.89 -38.44
CA GLU A 459 -33.72 14.07 -38.11
C GLU A 459 -33.91 14.52 -36.66
N LEU A 460 -32.84 15.06 -36.10
CA LEU A 460 -32.74 15.49 -34.71
C LEU A 460 -31.96 16.80 -34.61
N PRO A 461 -32.36 17.68 -33.68
CA PRO A 461 -31.55 18.84 -33.37
C PRO A 461 -30.21 18.41 -32.77
N LEU A 462 -29.18 19.21 -33.01
CA LEU A 462 -27.89 19.04 -32.35
C LEU A 462 -28.04 19.23 -30.85
N THR A 463 -27.33 18.42 -30.06
CA THR A 463 -27.14 18.73 -28.64
C THR A 463 -26.27 20.00 -28.50
N PRO A 464 -26.33 20.71 -27.35
CA PRO A 464 -25.57 21.95 -27.17
C PRO A 464 -24.07 21.85 -27.50
N ILE A 465 -23.43 20.75 -27.10
CA ILE A 465 -22.00 20.54 -27.36
C ILE A 465 -21.70 20.26 -28.83
N GLN A 466 -22.58 19.52 -29.51
CA GLN A 466 -22.46 19.30 -30.96
C GLN A 466 -22.68 20.62 -31.72
N ALA A 467 -23.63 21.46 -31.29
CA ALA A 467 -23.82 22.79 -31.87
C ALA A 467 -22.57 23.66 -31.70
N HIS A 468 -22.00 23.70 -30.49
CA HIS A 468 -20.74 24.39 -30.21
C HIS A 468 -19.59 23.92 -31.11
N PHE A 469 -19.46 22.61 -31.36
CA PHE A 469 -18.46 22.04 -32.27
C PHE A 469 -18.61 22.57 -33.71
N PHE A 470 -19.83 22.62 -34.24
CA PHE A 470 -20.04 23.09 -35.61
C PHE A 470 -19.82 24.59 -35.80
N GLU A 471 -19.91 25.40 -34.72
CA GLU A 471 -19.53 26.82 -34.72
C GLU A 471 -18.03 27.04 -34.87
N GLN A 472 -17.20 26.08 -34.46
CA GLN A 472 -15.74 26.23 -34.54
C GLN A 472 -15.27 26.27 -36.00
N PRO A 473 -14.27 27.13 -36.33
CA PRO A 473 -13.79 27.32 -37.69
C PRO A 473 -12.83 26.20 -38.13
N MET A 474 -13.33 24.96 -38.23
CA MET A 474 -12.55 23.80 -38.64
C MET A 474 -12.63 23.53 -40.15
N SER A 475 -11.48 23.32 -40.78
CA SER A 475 -11.35 22.94 -42.20
C SER A 475 -11.76 21.48 -42.45
N ASN A 476 -11.36 20.57 -41.55
CA ASN A 476 -11.62 19.13 -41.65
C ASN A 476 -12.29 18.62 -40.37
N ARG A 477 -13.62 18.81 -40.29
CA ARG A 477 -14.41 18.38 -39.13
C ARG A 477 -14.48 16.87 -38.93
N ALA A 478 -14.19 16.07 -39.95
CA ALA A 478 -14.29 14.61 -39.88
C ALA A 478 -13.10 13.95 -39.17
N HIS A 479 -11.98 14.68 -39.00
CA HIS A 479 -10.81 14.23 -38.26
C HIS A 479 -10.76 14.97 -36.92
N PHE A 480 -11.79 14.75 -36.09
CA PHE A 480 -11.86 15.21 -34.71
C PHE A 480 -12.30 14.02 -33.83
N ASN A 481 -11.33 13.16 -33.53
CA ASN A 481 -11.57 11.80 -33.07
C ASN A 481 -11.11 11.57 -31.64
N GLN A 482 -11.60 10.48 -31.06
CA GLN A 482 -10.96 9.78 -29.95
C GLN A 482 -10.55 8.39 -30.42
N ALA A 483 -9.42 7.87 -29.94
CA ALA A 483 -8.94 6.55 -30.33
C ALA A 483 -8.29 5.81 -29.16
N LEU A 484 -8.49 4.49 -29.13
CA LEU A 484 -7.84 3.56 -28.21
C LEU A 484 -7.09 2.50 -29.02
N LEU A 485 -5.78 2.40 -28.80
CA LEU A 485 -4.97 1.31 -29.31
C LEU A 485 -4.70 0.31 -28.18
N LEU A 486 -5.07 -0.94 -28.40
CA LEU A 486 -5.08 -1.98 -27.39
C LEU A 486 -4.24 -3.18 -27.82
N ASP A 487 -3.54 -3.76 -26.85
CA ASP A 487 -2.87 -5.04 -26.96
C ASP A 487 -3.89 -6.16 -26.70
N VAL A 488 -3.96 -7.11 -27.63
CA VAL A 488 -4.92 -8.22 -27.57
C VAL A 488 -4.28 -9.37 -26.82
N GLN A 489 -4.75 -9.63 -25.60
CA GLN A 489 -4.13 -10.64 -24.73
C GLN A 489 -4.57 -12.06 -25.06
N ARG A 490 -5.73 -12.21 -25.70
CA ARG A 490 -6.22 -13.49 -26.22
C ARG A 490 -6.62 -13.30 -27.68
N PRO A 491 -6.03 -14.05 -28.64
CA PRO A 491 -6.28 -13.85 -30.06
C PRO A 491 -7.76 -13.76 -30.40
N LEU A 492 -8.11 -12.77 -31.20
CA LEU A 492 -9.45 -12.56 -31.73
C LEU A 492 -9.58 -13.19 -33.10
N GLU A 493 -10.70 -13.88 -33.30
CA GLU A 493 -11.14 -14.36 -34.59
C GLU A 493 -11.94 -13.26 -35.29
N ALA A 494 -11.48 -12.88 -36.48
CA ALA A 494 -12.07 -11.80 -37.26
C ALA A 494 -13.58 -11.99 -37.53
N ALA A 495 -14.03 -13.23 -37.75
CA ALA A 495 -15.44 -13.53 -38.02
C ALA A 495 -16.34 -13.31 -36.79
N LEU A 496 -15.83 -13.64 -35.59
CA LEU A 496 -16.55 -13.43 -34.33
C LEU A 496 -16.56 -11.94 -33.97
N LEU A 497 -15.42 -11.26 -34.16
CA LEU A 497 -15.30 -9.82 -33.94
C LEU A 497 -16.25 -9.02 -34.82
N ARG A 498 -16.40 -9.42 -36.09
CA ARG A 498 -17.35 -8.79 -37.03
C ARG A 498 -18.80 -8.89 -36.53
N LYS A 499 -19.20 -10.04 -35.99
CA LYS A 499 -20.54 -10.25 -35.41
C LYS A 499 -20.73 -9.44 -34.13
N ALA A 500 -19.73 -9.40 -33.25
CA ALA A 500 -19.76 -8.62 -32.03
C ALA A 500 -19.89 -7.11 -32.32
N LEU A 501 -19.11 -6.59 -33.28
CA LEU A 501 -19.20 -5.20 -33.71
C LEU A 501 -20.56 -4.84 -34.32
N ALA A 502 -21.16 -5.74 -35.10
CA ALA A 502 -22.50 -5.53 -35.65
C ALA A 502 -23.55 -5.41 -34.53
N ALA A 503 -23.46 -6.23 -33.47
CA ALA A 503 -24.34 -6.13 -32.32
C ALA A 503 -24.13 -4.81 -31.54
N LEU A 504 -22.87 -4.38 -31.38
CA LEU A 504 -22.51 -3.12 -30.73
C LEU A 504 -23.10 -1.91 -31.48
N LEU A 505 -22.91 -1.85 -32.80
CA LEU A 505 -23.48 -0.81 -33.66
C LEU A 505 -25.00 -0.81 -33.64
N SER A 506 -25.65 -1.98 -33.54
CA SER A 506 -27.11 -2.06 -33.44
C SER A 506 -27.64 -1.60 -32.09
N HIS A 507 -26.89 -1.81 -31.01
CA HIS A 507 -27.32 -1.48 -29.65
C HIS A 507 -27.13 0.02 -29.33
N HIS A 508 -25.99 0.57 -29.75
CA HIS A 508 -25.59 1.96 -29.49
C HIS A 508 -25.91 2.86 -30.68
N ASP A 509 -27.10 3.47 -30.65
CA ASP A 509 -27.67 4.27 -31.73
C ASP A 509 -26.79 5.46 -32.15
N ALA A 510 -26.14 6.16 -31.21
CA ALA A 510 -25.30 7.31 -31.52
C ALA A 510 -24.19 6.97 -32.54
N LEU A 511 -23.69 5.74 -32.57
CA LEU A 511 -22.67 5.31 -33.54
C LEU A 511 -23.19 5.32 -34.99
N ASN A 512 -24.53 5.31 -35.17
CA ASN A 512 -25.22 5.36 -36.47
C ASN A 512 -25.66 6.76 -36.89
N LEU A 513 -25.30 7.81 -36.16
CA LEU A 513 -25.60 9.19 -36.54
C LEU A 513 -24.79 9.60 -37.78
N GLY A 514 -25.39 10.43 -38.62
CA GLY A 514 -24.76 11.23 -39.65
C GLY A 514 -25.10 12.71 -39.43
N PHE A 515 -24.21 13.59 -39.85
CA PHE A 515 -24.30 15.04 -39.68
C PHE A 515 -24.32 15.71 -41.05
N HIS A 516 -25.31 16.56 -41.26
CA HIS A 516 -25.61 17.16 -42.55
C HIS A 516 -25.78 18.66 -42.37
N GLN A 517 -25.25 19.43 -43.31
CA GLN A 517 -25.51 20.86 -43.38
C GLN A 517 -26.67 21.12 -44.33
N HIS A 518 -27.70 21.81 -43.86
CA HIS A 518 -28.81 22.28 -44.67
C HIS A 518 -28.38 23.38 -45.64
N ALA A 519 -29.23 23.66 -46.63
CA ALA A 519 -29.00 24.73 -47.61
C ALA A 519 -28.90 26.13 -46.96
N ASP A 520 -29.46 26.32 -45.77
CA ASP A 520 -29.37 27.55 -44.97
C ASP A 520 -28.07 27.64 -44.12
N GLY A 521 -27.19 26.65 -44.23
CA GLY A 521 -25.92 26.58 -43.52
C GLY A 521 -25.99 25.97 -42.12
N ARG A 522 -27.18 25.61 -41.61
CA ARG A 522 -27.33 25.00 -40.28
C ARG A 522 -27.02 23.51 -40.32
N TRP A 523 -26.33 23.03 -39.29
CA TRP A 523 -26.05 21.62 -39.12
C TRP A 523 -27.17 20.89 -38.39
N GLN A 524 -27.42 19.65 -38.77
CA GLN A 524 -28.33 18.73 -38.11
C GLN A 524 -27.72 17.34 -38.00
N GLN A 525 -28.27 16.51 -37.12
CA GLN A 525 -27.93 15.10 -37.03
C GLN A 525 -29.13 14.24 -37.43
N GLN A 526 -28.86 13.08 -38.05
CA GLN A 526 -29.90 12.11 -38.42
C GLN A 526 -29.36 10.69 -38.27
N TYR A 527 -30.23 9.73 -37.97
CA TYR A 527 -29.82 8.33 -38.00
C TYR A 527 -29.73 7.82 -39.43
N ARG A 528 -28.61 7.16 -39.77
CA ARG A 528 -28.41 6.57 -41.10
C ARG A 528 -29.40 5.42 -41.34
N ALA A 529 -30.00 5.40 -42.53
CA ALA A 529 -30.93 4.34 -42.95
C ALA A 529 -30.24 2.99 -43.21
N THR A 530 -28.95 3.02 -43.57
CA THR A 530 -28.12 1.82 -43.77
C THR A 530 -26.92 1.89 -42.81
N PRO A 531 -26.56 0.80 -42.09
CA PRO A 531 -25.33 0.76 -41.32
C PRO A 531 -24.13 1.13 -42.20
N ALA A 532 -23.16 1.85 -41.64
CA ALA A 532 -22.01 2.35 -42.39
C ALA A 532 -21.20 1.21 -43.06
N ALA A 533 -20.42 1.57 -44.08
CA ALA A 533 -19.46 0.67 -44.75
C ALA A 533 -18.57 -0.09 -43.75
N ASP A 534 -17.93 -1.19 -44.20
CA ASP A 534 -17.17 -2.13 -43.35
C ASP A 534 -16.33 -1.40 -42.29
N SER A 535 -16.87 -1.38 -41.08
CA SER A 535 -16.28 -0.67 -39.94
C SER A 535 -15.11 -1.44 -39.35
N LEU A 536 -14.91 -2.71 -39.75
CA LEU A 536 -13.81 -3.56 -39.33
C LEU A 536 -12.75 -3.69 -40.43
N TRP A 537 -11.54 -3.20 -40.19
CA TRP A 537 -10.38 -3.47 -41.03
C TRP A 537 -9.53 -4.59 -40.45
N LEU A 538 -9.15 -5.53 -41.30
CA LEU A 538 -8.16 -6.58 -41.00
C LEU A 538 -6.90 -6.23 -41.76
N ARG A 539 -5.75 -6.16 -41.08
CA ARG A 539 -4.48 -5.77 -41.68
C ARG A 539 -3.33 -6.59 -41.12
N ASP A 540 -2.41 -7.00 -41.99
CA ASP A 540 -1.09 -7.47 -41.60
C ASP A 540 -0.15 -6.26 -41.58
N VAL A 541 0.60 -6.11 -40.50
CA VAL A 541 1.44 -4.94 -40.24
C VAL A 541 2.84 -5.42 -39.86
N ALA A 542 3.86 -4.97 -40.59
CA ALA A 542 5.21 -5.51 -40.46
C ALA A 542 5.97 -4.97 -39.23
N ASP A 543 5.75 -3.70 -38.87
CA ASP A 543 6.48 -3.00 -37.81
C ASP A 543 5.66 -1.85 -37.18
N GLU A 544 6.20 -1.25 -36.12
CA GLU A 544 5.56 -0.15 -35.38
C GLU A 544 5.30 1.10 -36.24
N ARG A 545 6.15 1.36 -37.25
CA ARG A 545 6.00 2.50 -38.15
C ARG A 545 4.81 2.31 -39.08
N ALA A 546 4.66 1.11 -39.63
CA ALA A 546 3.50 0.71 -40.41
C ALA A 546 2.23 0.72 -39.55
N MET A 547 2.32 0.34 -38.27
CA MET A 547 1.18 0.43 -37.34
C MET A 547 0.76 1.88 -37.09
N THR A 548 1.70 2.77 -36.84
CA THR A 548 1.42 4.20 -36.66
C THR A 548 0.77 4.80 -37.91
N ALA A 549 1.27 4.46 -39.10
CA ALA A 549 0.67 4.90 -40.37
C ALA A 549 -0.76 4.36 -40.55
N LEU A 550 -1.01 3.10 -40.17
CA LEU A 550 -2.35 2.50 -40.19
C LEU A 550 -3.30 3.18 -39.21
N CYS A 551 -2.83 3.52 -38.01
CA CYS A 551 -3.60 4.28 -37.03
C CYS A 551 -4.05 5.62 -37.62
N GLU A 552 -3.12 6.40 -38.19
CA GLU A 552 -3.48 7.67 -38.81
C GLU A 552 -4.39 7.51 -40.03
N GLN A 553 -4.22 6.44 -40.82
CA GLN A 553 -5.12 6.13 -41.93
C GLN A 553 -6.54 5.85 -41.43
N ALA A 554 -6.68 5.08 -40.35
CA ALA A 554 -7.98 4.80 -39.73
C ALA A 554 -8.61 6.08 -39.16
N GLN A 555 -7.83 6.95 -38.54
CA GLN A 555 -8.27 8.27 -38.04
C GLN A 555 -8.83 9.17 -39.15
N ARG A 556 -8.16 9.22 -40.30
CA ARG A 556 -8.61 10.01 -41.46
C ARG A 556 -9.74 9.36 -42.26
N SER A 557 -10.21 8.19 -41.86
CA SER A 557 -11.20 7.40 -42.61
C SER A 557 -12.65 7.60 -42.16
N LEU A 558 -12.89 8.39 -41.13
CA LEU A 558 -14.25 8.69 -40.66
C LEU A 558 -14.88 9.74 -41.55
N ASP A 559 -16.20 9.65 -41.74
CA ASP A 559 -16.98 10.58 -42.55
C ASP A 559 -18.23 11.02 -41.78
N LEU A 560 -18.48 12.33 -41.70
CA LEU A 560 -19.60 12.87 -40.95
C LEU A 560 -20.95 12.60 -41.60
N HIS A 561 -21.02 12.51 -42.93
CA HIS A 561 -22.25 12.38 -43.70
C HIS A 561 -22.64 10.90 -43.87
N ASP A 562 -21.74 10.11 -44.47
CA ASP A 562 -21.99 8.72 -44.87
C ASP A 562 -21.48 7.71 -43.82
N GLY A 563 -20.58 8.13 -42.93
CA GLY A 563 -19.93 7.24 -41.97
C GLY A 563 -18.84 6.34 -42.58
N PRO A 564 -18.24 5.45 -41.77
CA PRO A 564 -18.56 5.21 -40.37
C PRO A 564 -18.04 6.32 -39.44
N LEU A 565 -18.67 6.44 -38.27
CA LEU A 565 -18.18 7.26 -37.16
C LEU A 565 -17.45 6.44 -36.09
N LEU A 566 -17.36 5.12 -36.27
CA LEU A 566 -16.53 4.20 -35.50
C LEU A 566 -15.80 3.27 -36.48
N ARG A 567 -14.48 3.25 -36.43
CA ARG A 567 -13.61 2.31 -37.15
C ARG A 567 -12.92 1.40 -36.13
N VAL A 568 -12.94 0.11 -36.39
CA VAL A 568 -12.19 -0.90 -35.64
C VAL A 568 -11.15 -1.51 -36.57
N VAL A 569 -9.92 -1.65 -36.12
CA VAL A 569 -8.84 -2.31 -36.87
C VAL A 569 -8.27 -3.43 -36.02
N LEU A 570 -8.35 -4.66 -36.52
CA LEU A 570 -7.59 -5.79 -36.00
C LEU A 570 -6.32 -5.94 -36.84
N ALA A 571 -5.20 -5.53 -36.27
CA ALA A 571 -3.89 -5.59 -36.90
C ALA A 571 -3.12 -6.82 -36.41
N GLN A 572 -2.63 -7.63 -37.35
CA GLN A 572 -1.72 -8.73 -37.07
C GLN A 572 -0.28 -8.24 -37.22
N MET A 573 0.46 -8.25 -36.11
CA MET A 573 1.89 -7.91 -36.07
C MET A 573 2.73 -9.13 -35.71
N PRO A 574 4.07 -9.09 -35.92
CA PRO A 574 4.97 -10.15 -35.48
C PRO A 574 4.90 -10.43 -33.97
N GLU A 575 4.76 -9.40 -33.13
CA GLU A 575 4.65 -9.56 -31.68
C GLU A 575 3.27 -10.02 -31.16
N GLY A 576 2.22 -9.94 -31.97
CA GLY A 576 0.85 -10.28 -31.57
C GLY A 576 -0.23 -9.48 -32.31
N GLN A 577 -1.48 -9.62 -31.87
CA GLN A 577 -2.58 -8.81 -32.40
C GLN A 577 -2.71 -7.48 -31.66
N LYS A 578 -3.00 -6.42 -32.40
CA LYS A 578 -3.38 -5.11 -31.86
C LYS A 578 -4.81 -4.79 -32.30
N LEU A 579 -5.59 -4.19 -31.41
CA LEU A 579 -6.95 -3.74 -31.69
C LEU A 579 -7.01 -2.21 -31.56
N LEU A 580 -7.25 -1.52 -32.66
CA LEU A 580 -7.48 -0.08 -32.67
C LEU A 580 -8.98 0.20 -32.77
N LEU A 581 -9.51 1.04 -31.91
CA LEU A 581 -10.84 1.63 -32.03
C LEU A 581 -10.68 3.13 -32.23
N VAL A 582 -11.26 3.67 -33.30
CA VAL A 582 -11.30 5.11 -33.60
C VAL A 582 -12.74 5.53 -33.71
N ALA A 583 -13.19 6.46 -32.87
CA ALA A 583 -14.53 7.01 -32.93
C ALA A 583 -14.50 8.53 -33.09
N HIS A 584 -15.43 9.08 -33.87
CA HIS A 584 -15.57 10.52 -33.98
C HIS A 584 -16.10 11.09 -32.66
N HIS A 585 -15.54 12.19 -32.16
CA HIS A 585 -15.88 12.70 -30.84
C HIS A 585 -17.36 13.15 -30.73
N LEU A 586 -18.02 13.47 -31.85
CA LEU A 586 -19.47 13.77 -31.90
C LEU A 586 -20.39 12.67 -31.38
N VAL A 587 -19.91 11.42 -31.32
CA VAL A 587 -20.72 10.25 -30.95
C VAL A 587 -20.16 9.47 -29.76
N VAL A 588 -19.06 9.92 -29.17
CA VAL A 588 -18.46 9.32 -27.97
C VAL A 588 -17.89 10.38 -27.04
N ASP A 589 -17.89 10.08 -25.74
CA ASP A 589 -17.17 10.80 -24.70
C ASP A 589 -16.35 9.81 -23.85
N GLY A 590 -15.64 10.32 -22.83
CA GLY A 590 -14.82 9.47 -21.97
C GLY A 590 -15.59 8.33 -21.28
N VAL A 591 -16.84 8.58 -20.87
CA VAL A 591 -17.70 7.55 -20.24
C VAL A 591 -18.14 6.49 -21.26
N SER A 592 -18.37 6.89 -22.51
CA SER A 592 -18.79 6.01 -23.59
C SER A 592 -17.78 4.90 -23.89
N TRP A 593 -16.47 5.16 -23.76
CA TRP A 593 -15.44 4.14 -24.01
C TRP A 593 -15.53 2.95 -23.07
N ARG A 594 -15.83 3.19 -21.79
CA ARG A 594 -16.03 2.12 -20.80
C ARG A 594 -17.18 1.21 -21.22
N VAL A 595 -18.32 1.80 -21.60
CA VAL A 595 -19.52 1.06 -22.05
C VAL A 595 -19.20 0.27 -23.31
N LEU A 596 -18.53 0.88 -24.30
CA LEU A 596 -18.20 0.24 -25.57
C LEU A 596 -17.24 -0.95 -25.41
N LEU A 597 -16.24 -0.85 -24.55
CA LEU A 597 -15.29 -1.93 -24.31
C LEU A 597 -15.91 -3.09 -23.53
N GLU A 598 -16.69 -2.80 -22.48
CA GLU A 598 -17.46 -3.80 -21.73
C GLU A 598 -18.41 -4.58 -22.67
N ASP A 599 -19.17 -3.86 -23.50
CA ASP A 599 -20.14 -4.47 -24.41
C ASP A 599 -19.48 -5.22 -25.56
N LEU A 600 -18.36 -4.73 -26.10
CA LEU A 600 -17.60 -5.42 -27.14
C LEU A 600 -17.04 -6.76 -26.63
N ALA A 601 -16.45 -6.77 -25.42
CA ALA A 601 -15.94 -8.00 -24.80
C ALA A 601 -17.08 -9.01 -24.54
N ARG A 602 -18.21 -8.54 -23.99
CA ARG A 602 -19.40 -9.37 -23.73
C ARG A 602 -19.98 -9.95 -25.02
N ALA A 603 -20.21 -9.12 -26.04
CA ALA A 603 -20.72 -9.55 -27.33
C ALA A 603 -19.80 -10.59 -27.98
N TYR A 604 -18.48 -10.35 -27.95
CA TYR A 604 -17.51 -11.29 -28.49
C TYR A 604 -17.56 -12.64 -27.77
N ALA A 605 -17.60 -12.67 -26.44
CA ALA A 605 -17.69 -13.90 -25.65
C ALA A 605 -18.99 -14.69 -25.91
N GLN A 606 -20.13 -13.99 -26.04
CA GLN A 606 -21.41 -14.63 -26.36
C GLN A 606 -21.40 -15.24 -27.77
N VAL A 607 -20.90 -14.52 -28.77
CA VAL A 607 -20.76 -15.06 -30.14
C VAL A 607 -19.80 -16.25 -30.17
N ALA A 608 -18.67 -16.16 -29.46
CA ALA A 608 -17.67 -17.23 -29.40
C ALA A 608 -18.20 -18.51 -28.76
N SER A 609 -19.13 -18.40 -27.80
CA SER A 609 -19.81 -19.54 -27.17
C SER A 609 -21.01 -20.05 -27.97
N GLY A 610 -21.31 -19.47 -29.13
CA GLY A 610 -22.48 -19.83 -29.95
C GLY A 610 -23.82 -19.30 -29.42
N SER A 611 -23.79 -18.41 -28.44
CA SER A 611 -24.98 -17.77 -27.85
C SER A 611 -25.44 -16.57 -28.69
N SER A 612 -26.73 -16.23 -28.61
CA SER A 612 -27.22 -14.94 -29.12
C SER A 612 -26.64 -13.79 -28.31
N VAL A 613 -26.29 -12.68 -28.97
CA VAL A 613 -25.80 -11.49 -28.26
C VAL A 613 -26.93 -10.83 -27.48
N ASP A 614 -26.72 -10.66 -26.19
CA ASP A 614 -27.57 -9.90 -25.29
C ASP A 614 -26.68 -8.97 -24.47
N LEU A 615 -26.79 -7.66 -24.73
CA LEU A 615 -26.08 -6.58 -24.04
C LEU A 615 -26.88 -6.00 -22.86
N GLY A 616 -28.06 -6.54 -22.56
CA GLY A 616 -28.99 -6.02 -21.57
C GLY A 616 -29.83 -4.85 -22.10
N PRO A 617 -30.72 -4.28 -21.26
CA PRO A 617 -31.55 -3.15 -21.64
C PRO A 617 -30.73 -1.88 -21.81
N LYS A 618 -31.01 -1.12 -22.86
CA LYS A 618 -30.46 0.21 -23.07
C LYS A 618 -31.02 1.19 -22.02
N SER A 619 -30.18 2.04 -21.42
CA SER A 619 -30.63 3.03 -20.42
C SER A 619 -31.58 4.09 -21.01
N CYS A 620 -31.27 4.56 -22.22
CA CYS A 620 -32.01 5.56 -22.99
C CYS A 620 -31.41 5.66 -24.41
N SER A 621 -32.19 5.95 -25.46
CA SER A 621 -31.66 6.36 -26.77
C SER A 621 -31.01 7.75 -26.71
N PHE A 622 -29.95 7.96 -27.50
CA PHE A 622 -29.42 9.30 -27.69
C PHE A 622 -30.47 10.25 -28.29
N GLN A 623 -31.41 9.69 -29.07
CA GLN A 623 -32.55 10.41 -29.63
C GLN A 623 -33.43 11.05 -28.55
N ARG A 624 -33.83 10.26 -27.55
CA ARG A 624 -34.69 10.72 -26.47
C ARG A 624 -33.98 11.75 -25.61
N TRP A 625 -32.69 11.55 -25.35
CA TRP A 625 -31.87 12.56 -24.67
C TRP A 625 -31.86 13.89 -25.43
N ALA A 626 -31.55 13.89 -26.73
CA ALA A 626 -31.50 15.10 -27.54
C ALA A 626 -32.84 15.85 -27.56
N ARG A 627 -33.97 15.13 -27.69
CA ARG A 627 -35.32 15.72 -27.61
C ARG A 627 -35.61 16.31 -26.23
N HIS A 628 -35.25 15.60 -25.17
CA HIS A 628 -35.44 16.09 -23.82
C HIS A 628 -34.67 17.40 -23.56
N LEU A 629 -33.46 17.55 -24.09
CA LEU A 629 -32.71 18.80 -23.97
C LEU A 629 -33.43 19.99 -24.62
N VAL A 630 -34.14 19.77 -25.73
CA VAL A 630 -34.98 20.80 -26.35
C VAL A 630 -36.11 21.20 -25.42
N ASP A 631 -36.84 20.23 -24.87
CA ASP A 631 -37.96 20.49 -23.96
C ASP A 631 -37.47 21.20 -22.69
N ALA A 632 -36.36 20.74 -22.11
CA ALA A 632 -35.76 21.32 -20.92
C ALA A 632 -35.27 22.76 -21.14
N ALA A 633 -34.78 23.08 -22.35
CA ALA A 633 -34.38 24.43 -22.69
C ALA A 633 -35.56 25.40 -22.83
N GLN A 634 -36.77 24.89 -23.10
CA GLN A 634 -37.99 25.70 -23.21
C GLN A 634 -38.74 25.84 -21.87
N ALA A 635 -38.33 25.12 -20.83
CA ALA A 635 -38.95 25.19 -19.51
C ALA A 635 -38.90 26.61 -18.91
N PRO A 636 -40.00 27.16 -18.37
CA PRO A 636 -40.02 28.52 -17.81
C PRO A 636 -38.98 28.74 -16.71
N GLU A 637 -38.73 27.74 -15.87
CA GLU A 637 -37.73 27.79 -14.81
C GLU A 637 -36.34 28.01 -15.40
N ARG A 638 -36.02 27.34 -16.50
CA ARG A 638 -34.73 27.46 -17.20
C ARG A 638 -34.55 28.87 -17.78
N GLN A 639 -35.61 29.50 -18.25
CA GLN A 639 -35.54 30.87 -18.79
C GLN A 639 -35.12 31.91 -17.74
N THR A 640 -35.38 31.65 -16.45
CA THR A 640 -34.98 32.56 -15.37
C THR A 640 -33.47 32.65 -15.19
N GLU A 641 -32.72 31.62 -15.63
CA GLU A 641 -31.26 31.57 -15.50
C GLU A 641 -30.55 32.53 -16.45
N VAL A 642 -31.19 33.01 -17.52
CA VAL A 642 -30.55 33.91 -18.51
C VAL A 642 -30.00 35.17 -17.83
N GLY A 643 -30.73 35.74 -16.86
CA GLY A 643 -30.27 36.88 -16.08
C GLY A 643 -29.05 36.54 -15.23
N GLN A 644 -29.08 35.40 -14.55
CA GLN A 644 -27.99 34.89 -13.72
C GLN A 644 -26.72 34.66 -14.56
N TRP A 645 -26.84 34.06 -15.75
CA TRP A 645 -25.71 33.83 -16.65
C TRP A 645 -25.09 35.13 -17.17
N ARG A 646 -25.90 36.14 -17.49
CA ARG A 646 -25.39 37.46 -17.90
C ARG A 646 -24.62 38.16 -16.77
N GLU A 647 -25.13 38.06 -15.55
CA GLU A 647 -24.48 38.65 -14.38
C GLU A 647 -23.17 37.91 -14.05
N GLN A 648 -23.19 36.58 -14.06
CA GLN A 648 -22.01 35.75 -13.84
C GLN A 648 -20.93 36.08 -14.87
N VAL A 649 -21.26 35.98 -16.16
CA VAL A 649 -20.28 36.09 -17.23
C VAL A 649 -19.83 37.52 -17.44
N GLY A 650 -20.69 38.50 -17.20
CA GLY A 650 -20.42 39.91 -17.43
C GLY A 650 -20.29 40.28 -18.92
N SER A 651 -20.22 41.57 -19.21
CA SER A 651 -20.15 42.10 -20.59
C SER A 651 -18.75 42.51 -21.04
N THR A 652 -17.77 42.56 -20.14
CA THR A 652 -16.40 43.01 -20.44
C THR A 652 -15.49 41.82 -20.71
N GLU A 653 -14.88 41.78 -21.89
CA GLU A 653 -13.86 40.78 -22.22
C GLU A 653 -12.56 41.13 -21.47
N PRO A 654 -12.01 40.23 -20.62
CA PRO A 654 -10.76 40.48 -19.93
C PRO A 654 -9.59 40.57 -20.91
N VAL A 655 -8.65 41.49 -20.68
CA VAL A 655 -7.41 41.57 -21.46
C VAL A 655 -6.58 40.31 -21.18
N TRP A 656 -6.24 39.57 -22.24
CA TRP A 656 -5.46 38.34 -22.17
C TRP A 656 -4.05 38.54 -22.76
N PRO A 657 -2.97 38.31 -22.00
CA PRO A 657 -1.61 38.46 -22.50
C PRO A 657 -1.28 37.40 -23.56
N VAL A 658 -0.69 37.82 -24.69
CA VAL A 658 -0.19 36.93 -25.74
C VAL A 658 1.15 37.48 -26.22
N ASP A 659 2.20 36.65 -26.29
CA ASP A 659 3.54 37.10 -26.66
C ASP A 659 3.59 37.51 -28.15
N HIS A 660 2.93 36.72 -29.00
CA HIS A 660 2.86 36.91 -30.45
C HIS A 660 1.40 36.80 -30.94
N PRO A 661 0.58 37.88 -30.80
CA PRO A 661 -0.85 37.86 -31.13
C PRO A 661 -1.18 37.52 -32.59
N GLU A 662 -0.23 37.73 -33.51
CA GLU A 662 -0.31 37.36 -34.93
C GLU A 662 0.02 35.87 -35.20
N GLY A 663 0.53 35.17 -34.20
CA GLY A 663 0.87 33.75 -34.28
C GLY A 663 -0.34 32.87 -34.54
N ARG A 664 -0.13 31.79 -35.31
CA ARG A 664 -1.18 30.81 -35.60
C ARG A 664 -1.53 30.00 -34.35
N ALA A 665 -2.79 29.60 -34.17
CA ALA A 665 -3.21 28.69 -33.11
C ALA A 665 -3.90 27.47 -33.73
N THR A 666 -3.11 26.51 -34.20
CA THR A 666 -3.61 25.25 -34.78
C THR A 666 -3.05 24.05 -34.03
N GLN A 667 -3.66 22.87 -34.19
CA GLN A 667 -3.19 21.62 -33.60
C GLN A 667 -1.76 21.27 -34.04
N GLN A 668 -1.32 21.69 -35.23
CA GLN A 668 0.07 21.53 -35.70
C GLN A 668 1.07 22.37 -34.90
N ASP A 669 0.65 23.56 -34.48
CA ASP A 669 1.47 24.51 -33.72
C ASP A 669 1.37 24.27 -32.20
N LEU A 670 0.65 23.22 -31.79
CA LEU A 670 0.41 22.90 -30.41
C LEU A 670 1.71 22.50 -29.70
N GLU A 671 2.00 23.19 -28.61
CA GLU A 671 2.97 22.80 -27.61
C GLU A 671 2.28 22.45 -26.30
N GLN A 672 2.98 21.67 -25.48
CA GLN A 672 2.51 21.35 -24.13
C GLN A 672 3.64 21.37 -23.11
N CYS A 673 3.30 21.75 -21.89
CA CYS A 673 4.15 21.59 -20.71
C CYS A 673 3.34 20.93 -19.59
N GLU A 674 4.03 20.09 -18.81
CA GLU A 674 3.41 19.28 -17.76
C GLU A 674 3.87 19.76 -16.39
N LEU A 675 2.92 19.90 -15.47
CA LEU A 675 3.18 20.15 -14.05
C LEU A 675 2.83 18.87 -13.34
N LEU A 676 3.81 18.29 -12.66
CA LEU A 676 3.60 17.14 -11.80
C LEU A 676 3.71 17.58 -10.34
N LEU A 677 2.64 17.35 -9.58
CA LEU A 677 2.67 17.49 -8.14
C LEU A 677 3.12 16.15 -7.54
N ASP A 678 4.08 16.17 -6.61
CA ASP A 678 4.55 14.93 -6.01
C ASP A 678 3.43 14.19 -5.25
N ALA A 679 3.65 12.92 -4.95
CA ALA A 679 2.63 12.08 -4.35
C ALA A 679 2.24 12.52 -2.92
N GLY A 680 3.15 13.22 -2.22
CA GLY A 680 2.88 13.82 -0.92
C GLY A 680 1.93 14.99 -1.06
N LEU A 681 2.32 16.01 -1.83
CA LEU A 681 1.50 17.21 -2.08
C LEU A 681 0.17 16.88 -2.76
N THR A 682 0.14 15.91 -3.67
CA THR A 682 -1.09 15.40 -4.28
C THR A 682 -2.02 14.79 -3.23
N ARG A 683 -1.49 13.95 -2.32
CA ARG A 683 -2.27 13.41 -1.21
C ARG A 683 -2.85 14.52 -0.33
N ARG A 684 -2.04 15.54 0.00
CA ARG A 684 -2.50 16.70 0.79
C ARG A 684 -3.63 17.44 0.07
N LEU A 685 -3.49 17.69 -1.24
CA LEU A 685 -4.52 18.31 -2.06
C LEU A 685 -5.82 17.49 -2.14
N LEU A 686 -5.73 16.16 -2.19
CA LEU A 686 -6.90 15.29 -2.33
C LEU A 686 -7.57 14.95 -0.99
N ARG A 687 -6.83 14.97 0.12
CA ARG A 687 -7.32 14.48 1.43
C ARG A 687 -7.40 15.59 2.48
N GLU A 688 -6.35 16.38 2.65
CA GLU A 688 -6.25 17.40 3.71
C GLU A 688 -6.93 18.71 3.30
N ALA A 689 -6.64 19.20 2.09
CA ALA A 689 -7.13 20.50 1.62
C ALA A 689 -8.66 20.58 1.52
N PRO A 690 -9.39 19.57 1.02
CA PRO A 690 -10.84 19.63 0.93
C PRO A 690 -11.51 19.75 2.31
N ALA A 691 -11.00 18.98 3.29
CA ALA A 691 -11.48 19.00 4.66
C ALA A 691 -11.15 20.33 5.36
N ALA A 692 -9.90 20.78 5.28
CA ALA A 692 -9.44 22.00 5.95
C ALA A 692 -10.04 23.30 5.36
N LEU A 693 -10.47 23.26 4.11
CA LEU A 693 -11.03 24.42 3.40
C LEU A 693 -12.54 24.33 3.17
N ALA A 694 -13.19 23.23 3.59
CA ALA A 694 -14.60 22.93 3.31
C ALA A 694 -14.96 23.12 1.81
N ALA A 695 -14.07 22.67 0.94
CA ALA A 695 -14.13 22.89 -0.51
C ALA A 695 -13.81 21.59 -1.28
N ARG A 696 -14.27 21.49 -2.53
CA ARG A 696 -13.91 20.38 -3.41
C ARG A 696 -12.54 20.62 -4.07
N THR A 697 -11.86 19.57 -4.50
CA THR A 697 -10.53 19.70 -5.14
C THR A 697 -10.56 20.59 -6.38
N ASP A 698 -11.60 20.49 -7.21
CA ASP A 698 -11.81 21.36 -8.37
C ASP A 698 -11.99 22.83 -7.97
N GLU A 699 -12.71 23.11 -6.87
CA GLU A 699 -12.88 24.46 -6.31
C GLU A 699 -11.53 25.04 -5.86
N ILE A 700 -10.70 24.23 -5.21
CA ILE A 700 -9.35 24.62 -4.75
C ILE A 700 -8.43 24.90 -5.93
N LEU A 701 -8.38 24.00 -6.91
CA LEU A 701 -7.55 24.14 -8.10
C LEU A 701 -7.93 25.38 -8.92
N LEU A 702 -9.23 25.69 -9.01
CA LEU A 702 -9.74 26.88 -9.67
C LEU A 702 -9.40 28.17 -8.93
N ALA A 703 -9.47 28.16 -7.59
CA ALA A 703 -9.11 29.32 -6.78
C ALA A 703 -7.63 29.69 -6.95
N VAL A 704 -6.74 28.71 -6.87
CA VAL A 704 -5.30 28.91 -7.12
C VAL A 704 -5.05 29.36 -8.57
N LEU A 705 -5.87 28.89 -9.52
CA LEU A 705 -5.71 29.24 -10.93
C LEU A 705 -6.04 30.70 -11.16
N ALA A 706 -7.13 31.17 -10.54
CA ALA A 706 -7.52 32.57 -10.62
C ALA A 706 -6.42 33.50 -10.09
N GLU A 707 -5.74 33.13 -8.99
CA GLU A 707 -4.65 33.95 -8.45
C GLU A 707 -3.41 33.95 -9.36
N ALA A 708 -3.03 32.79 -9.92
CA ALA A 708 -1.94 32.71 -10.88
C ALA A 708 -2.25 33.52 -12.16
N LEU A 709 -3.49 33.44 -12.65
CA LEU A 709 -3.95 34.20 -13.82
C LEU A 709 -4.05 35.70 -13.54
N LYS A 710 -4.39 36.13 -12.32
CA LYS A 710 -4.32 37.54 -11.90
C LYS A 710 -2.87 38.06 -11.96
N GLY A 711 -1.92 37.28 -11.46
CA GLY A 711 -0.50 37.61 -11.53
C GLY A 711 0.02 37.72 -12.97
N TRP A 712 -0.48 36.88 -13.87
CA TRP A 712 -0.08 36.86 -15.27
C TRP A 712 -0.74 37.94 -16.14
N SER A 713 -2.07 38.09 -16.02
CA SER A 713 -2.86 39.03 -16.83
C SER A 713 -2.90 40.45 -16.28
N GLY A 714 -2.61 40.62 -14.99
CA GLY A 714 -2.81 41.87 -14.26
C GLY A 714 -4.28 42.21 -13.99
N GLN A 715 -5.22 41.36 -14.40
CA GLN A 715 -6.66 41.56 -14.19
C GLN A 715 -7.12 40.86 -12.91
N PRO A 716 -8.01 41.48 -12.11
CA PRO A 716 -8.50 40.88 -10.87
C PRO A 716 -9.51 39.76 -11.11
N ASP A 717 -10.07 39.66 -12.31
CA ASP A 717 -11.06 38.66 -12.69
C ASP A 717 -10.74 38.06 -14.05
N THR A 718 -11.07 36.78 -14.22
CA THR A 718 -10.80 36.02 -15.45
C THR A 718 -12.00 35.14 -15.78
N LEU A 719 -12.28 35.02 -17.08
CA LEU A 719 -13.34 34.15 -17.59
C LEU A 719 -12.74 32.79 -17.98
N ILE A 720 -13.17 31.73 -17.31
CA ILE A 720 -12.66 30.36 -17.47
C ILE A 720 -13.79 29.47 -18.00
N ALA A 721 -13.55 28.72 -19.06
CA ALA A 721 -14.46 27.67 -19.51
C ALA A 721 -14.29 26.42 -18.63
N LEU A 722 -15.41 25.83 -18.20
CA LEU A 722 -15.45 24.58 -17.45
C LEU A 722 -16.24 23.53 -18.21
N GLU A 723 -15.75 22.29 -18.17
CA GLU A 723 -16.45 21.14 -18.73
C GLU A 723 -16.95 20.22 -17.61
N GLY A 724 -18.21 19.79 -17.76
CA GLY A 724 -18.81 18.73 -16.97
C GLY A 724 -19.11 17.52 -17.85
N HIS A 725 -19.35 16.37 -17.25
CA HIS A 725 -19.73 15.16 -17.99
C HIS A 725 -21.08 15.29 -18.71
N GLY A 726 -21.94 16.25 -18.28
CA GLY A 726 -23.25 16.57 -18.86
C GLY A 726 -24.27 15.43 -18.89
N ARG A 727 -24.04 14.42 -18.04
CA ARG A 727 -24.96 13.31 -17.71
C ARG A 727 -25.71 13.59 -16.41
N GLU A 728 -25.99 14.85 -16.13
CA GLU A 728 -26.75 15.27 -14.95
C GLU A 728 -28.21 14.82 -15.06
N ALA A 729 -28.84 14.56 -13.91
CA ALA A 729 -30.24 14.11 -13.86
C ALA A 729 -31.19 15.28 -14.11
N LEU A 730 -31.37 15.68 -15.37
CA LEU A 730 -32.22 16.80 -15.77
C LEU A 730 -33.73 16.52 -15.65
N ALA A 731 -34.13 15.25 -15.63
CA ALA A 731 -35.52 14.86 -15.42
C ALA A 731 -35.66 13.49 -14.75
N GLU A 732 -36.74 13.32 -13.98
CA GLU A 732 -37.08 12.04 -13.37
C GLU A 732 -37.37 10.98 -14.43
N GLY A 733 -36.58 9.90 -14.41
CA GLY A 733 -36.79 8.75 -15.30
C GLY A 733 -35.97 8.76 -16.59
N LEU A 734 -35.19 9.81 -16.85
CA LEU A 734 -34.23 9.85 -17.95
C LEU A 734 -32.82 9.54 -17.41
N ASP A 735 -32.26 8.40 -17.81
CA ASP A 735 -30.90 8.01 -17.44
C ASP A 735 -30.08 7.68 -18.68
N VAL A 736 -28.95 8.33 -18.76
CA VAL A 736 -28.00 8.21 -19.85
C VAL A 736 -26.73 7.51 -19.41
N GLY A 737 -26.64 6.92 -18.22
CA GLY A 737 -25.42 6.34 -17.64
C GLY A 737 -24.72 5.28 -18.50
N ARG A 738 -25.48 4.50 -19.29
CA ARG A 738 -24.94 3.55 -20.30
C ARG A 738 -25.20 3.98 -21.75
N THR A 739 -25.71 5.18 -21.98
CA THR A 739 -25.98 5.67 -23.33
C THR A 739 -24.67 6.18 -23.95
N VAL A 740 -24.27 5.61 -25.09
CA VAL A 740 -23.13 6.09 -25.87
C VAL A 740 -23.50 7.38 -26.61
N GLY A 741 -22.60 8.36 -26.63
CA GLY A 741 -22.83 9.68 -27.22
C GLY A 741 -21.88 10.73 -26.66
N TRP A 742 -21.95 11.96 -27.17
CA TRP A 742 -21.20 13.09 -26.62
C TRP A 742 -22.08 13.93 -25.70
N PHE A 743 -21.83 13.86 -24.38
CA PHE A 743 -22.68 14.49 -23.37
C PHE A 743 -22.08 15.72 -22.72
N THR A 744 -20.81 16.04 -22.96
CA THR A 744 -20.07 17.12 -22.29
C THR A 744 -20.88 18.41 -22.18
N SER A 745 -21.02 18.94 -20.98
CA SER A 745 -21.60 20.26 -20.74
C SER A 745 -20.47 21.29 -20.68
N LEU A 746 -20.58 22.38 -21.43
CA LEU A 746 -19.60 23.46 -21.46
C LEU A 746 -20.25 24.75 -20.97
N PHE A 747 -19.67 25.41 -19.98
CA PHE A 747 -20.16 26.69 -19.48
C PHE A 747 -19.02 27.61 -19.02
N PRO A 748 -19.17 28.94 -19.16
CA PRO A 748 -18.23 29.91 -18.65
C PRO A 748 -18.42 30.17 -17.14
N LEU A 749 -17.31 30.38 -16.45
CA LEU A 749 -17.27 30.83 -15.06
C LEU A 749 -16.30 32.01 -14.95
N ARG A 750 -16.82 33.19 -14.64
CA ARG A 750 -16.00 34.33 -14.22
C ARG A 750 -15.54 34.11 -12.79
N VAL A 751 -14.23 34.04 -12.59
CA VAL A 751 -13.60 33.90 -11.27
C VAL A 751 -12.85 35.18 -10.94
N ARG A 752 -13.06 35.70 -9.73
CA ARG A 752 -12.39 36.90 -9.23
C ARG A 752 -11.36 36.50 -8.17
N ALA A 753 -10.09 36.79 -8.44
CA ALA A 753 -9.02 36.63 -7.47
C ALA A 753 -9.05 37.79 -6.46
N ALA A 754 -9.28 37.43 -5.19
CA ALA A 754 -9.32 38.37 -4.08
C ALA A 754 -7.89 38.77 -3.65
N ASN A 755 -7.78 39.40 -2.48
CA ASN A 755 -6.47 39.69 -1.87
C ASN A 755 -5.94 38.51 -1.05
N ASP A 756 -6.77 37.51 -0.81
CA ASP A 756 -6.49 36.32 -0.01
C ASP A 756 -7.10 35.09 -0.69
N ILE A 757 -6.35 33.99 -0.71
CA ILE A 757 -6.72 32.74 -1.39
C ILE A 757 -7.98 32.11 -0.80
N ARG A 758 -8.23 32.27 0.50
CA ARG A 758 -9.47 31.77 1.12
C ARG A 758 -10.68 32.55 0.64
N GLN A 759 -10.56 33.87 0.51
CA GLN A 759 -11.61 34.70 -0.07
C GLN A 759 -11.83 34.39 -1.56
N THR A 760 -10.75 34.14 -2.32
CA THR A 760 -10.85 33.67 -3.71
C THR A 760 -11.61 32.34 -3.78
N LEU A 761 -11.28 31.39 -2.90
CA LEU A 761 -11.93 30.09 -2.80
C LEU A 761 -13.40 30.18 -2.40
N ASP A 762 -13.74 31.01 -1.42
CA ASP A 762 -15.13 31.26 -1.01
C ASP A 762 -15.94 31.78 -2.20
N GLY A 763 -15.39 32.74 -2.97
CA GLY A 763 -16.04 33.26 -4.17
C GLY A 763 -16.22 32.21 -5.28
N VAL A 764 -15.22 31.35 -5.52
CA VAL A 764 -15.31 30.22 -6.45
C VAL A 764 -16.40 29.24 -6.02
N ARG A 765 -16.40 28.88 -4.74
CA ARG A 765 -17.35 27.93 -4.14
C ARG A 765 -18.78 28.43 -4.23
N ASP A 766 -19.03 29.68 -3.84
CA ASP A 766 -20.35 30.28 -3.88
C ASP A 766 -20.87 30.39 -5.33
N SER A 767 -19.98 30.76 -6.26
CA SER A 767 -20.31 30.80 -7.69
C SER A 767 -20.69 29.41 -8.21
N LEU A 768 -19.84 28.39 -8.02
CA LEU A 768 -20.08 27.04 -8.52
C LEU A 768 -21.31 26.38 -7.88
N ARG A 769 -21.48 26.51 -6.57
CA ARG A 769 -22.61 25.91 -5.83
C ARG A 769 -23.92 26.66 -6.06
N GLY A 770 -23.86 27.92 -6.49
CA GLY A 770 -25.02 28.72 -6.89
C GLY A 770 -25.55 28.42 -8.30
N LEU A 771 -24.81 27.66 -9.12
CA LEU A 771 -25.24 27.29 -10.47
C LEU A 771 -26.25 26.14 -10.44
N PRO A 772 -27.45 26.30 -11.04
CA PRO A 772 -28.39 25.20 -11.23
C PRO A 772 -27.78 24.08 -12.06
N ASP A 773 -28.04 22.83 -11.68
CA ASP A 773 -27.65 21.62 -12.42
C ASP A 773 -26.19 21.64 -12.91
N LYS A 774 -25.28 22.16 -12.07
CA LYS A 774 -23.84 22.30 -12.37
C LYS A 774 -23.53 23.00 -13.70
N GLY A 775 -24.35 23.98 -14.08
CA GLY A 775 -24.09 24.84 -15.23
C GLY A 775 -24.57 24.31 -16.58
N VAL A 776 -25.23 23.14 -16.62
CA VAL A 776 -25.80 22.57 -17.85
C VAL A 776 -26.76 23.53 -18.56
N GLY A 777 -27.45 24.38 -17.78
CA GLY A 777 -28.40 25.37 -18.28
C GLY A 777 -27.82 26.39 -19.28
N PHE A 778 -26.52 26.74 -19.17
CA PHE A 778 -25.90 27.72 -20.07
C PHE A 778 -25.95 27.26 -21.53
N GLY A 779 -25.41 26.08 -21.82
CA GLY A 779 -25.40 25.52 -23.18
C GLY A 779 -26.81 25.24 -23.69
N LEU A 780 -27.69 24.74 -22.83
CA LEU A 780 -29.11 24.53 -23.17
C LEU A 780 -29.77 25.83 -23.66
N LEU A 781 -29.67 26.90 -22.89
CA LEU A 781 -30.30 28.18 -23.22
C LEU A 781 -29.64 28.86 -24.42
N ARG A 782 -28.31 28.78 -24.53
CA ARG A 782 -27.54 29.40 -25.63
C ARG A 782 -27.87 28.77 -26.99
N TYR A 783 -28.05 27.46 -27.04
CA TYR A 783 -28.21 26.73 -28.30
C TYR A 783 -29.66 26.30 -28.58
N LEU A 784 -30.40 25.92 -27.53
CA LEU A 784 -31.75 25.33 -27.64
C LEU A 784 -32.84 26.19 -26.97
N GLY A 785 -32.49 27.32 -26.34
CA GLY A 785 -33.45 28.25 -25.74
C GLY A 785 -34.30 29.00 -26.78
N ASN A 786 -35.21 29.85 -26.32
CA ASN A 786 -35.95 30.77 -27.20
C ASN A 786 -35.01 31.81 -27.82
N ASP A 787 -35.47 32.52 -28.86
CA ASP A 787 -34.65 33.47 -29.62
C ASP A 787 -33.98 34.54 -28.75
N SER A 788 -34.70 35.05 -27.74
CA SER A 788 -34.19 36.06 -26.80
C SER A 788 -33.04 35.51 -25.95
N ALA A 789 -33.21 34.31 -25.39
CA ALA A 789 -32.17 33.64 -24.60
C ALA A 789 -30.93 33.34 -25.45
N ARG A 790 -31.12 32.78 -26.65
CA ARG A 790 -30.03 32.47 -27.57
C ARG A 790 -29.25 33.73 -27.96
N GLN A 791 -29.94 34.77 -28.39
CA GLN A 791 -29.29 36.03 -28.77
C GLN A 791 -28.56 36.66 -27.58
N SER A 792 -29.16 36.63 -26.39
CA SER A 792 -28.57 37.21 -25.20
C SER A 792 -27.32 36.47 -24.74
N LEU A 793 -27.31 35.14 -24.78
CA LEU A 793 -26.17 34.34 -24.34
C LEU A 793 -25.09 34.20 -25.43
N ALA A 794 -25.47 34.27 -26.71
CA ALA A 794 -24.53 34.32 -27.83
C ALA A 794 -23.69 35.61 -27.83
N ALA A 795 -24.25 36.72 -27.31
CA ALA A 795 -23.56 38.00 -27.21
C ALA A 795 -22.57 38.10 -26.03
N LEU A 796 -22.50 37.08 -25.16
CA LEU A 796 -21.58 37.07 -24.03
C LEU A 796 -20.14 36.79 -24.49
N PRO A 797 -19.13 37.33 -23.78
CA PRO A 797 -17.73 37.09 -24.11
C PRO A 797 -17.36 35.60 -23.97
N GLU A 798 -16.46 35.15 -24.84
CA GLU A 798 -15.94 33.78 -24.84
C GLU A 798 -14.69 33.66 -23.94
N PRO A 799 -14.59 32.64 -23.07
CA PRO A 799 -13.40 32.38 -22.27
C PRO A 799 -12.14 32.20 -23.13
N LYS A 800 -10.98 32.68 -22.67
CA LYS A 800 -9.68 32.41 -23.35
C LYS A 800 -8.98 31.17 -22.82
N VAL A 801 -9.37 30.69 -21.64
CA VAL A 801 -8.80 29.50 -20.99
C VAL A 801 -9.90 28.49 -20.67
N VAL A 802 -9.58 27.21 -20.80
CA VAL A 802 -10.39 26.10 -20.29
C VAL A 802 -9.62 25.37 -19.19
N PHE A 803 -10.33 24.99 -18.13
CA PHE A 803 -9.78 24.20 -17.03
C PHE A 803 -10.66 22.98 -16.75
N ASN A 804 -10.03 21.80 -16.78
CA ASN A 804 -10.68 20.52 -16.53
C ASN A 804 -9.93 19.74 -15.45
N TYR A 805 -10.66 19.12 -14.53
CA TYR A 805 -10.11 18.15 -13.57
C TYR A 805 -10.87 16.83 -13.69
N LEU A 806 -10.18 15.79 -14.16
CA LEU A 806 -10.73 14.50 -14.57
C LEU A 806 -10.76 13.45 -13.44
N GLY A 807 -10.25 13.77 -12.25
CA GLY A 807 -10.22 12.85 -11.11
C GLY A 807 -9.07 11.82 -11.16
N GLN A 808 -9.25 10.68 -10.49
CA GLN A 808 -8.27 9.58 -10.42
C GLN A 808 -8.54 8.56 -11.53
N PHE A 809 -7.51 8.18 -12.30
CA PHE A 809 -7.65 7.36 -13.51
C PHE A 809 -7.22 5.88 -13.32
N ASP A 810 -6.95 5.46 -12.07
CA ASP A 810 -6.38 4.16 -11.75
C ASP A 810 -7.46 3.07 -11.56
N GLN A 811 -8.20 2.64 -12.60
CA GLN A 811 -8.80 1.28 -12.74
C GLN A 811 -9.68 1.03 -13.99
N ASP A 812 -9.62 -0.23 -14.44
CA ASP A 812 -10.56 -1.01 -15.26
C ASP A 812 -10.66 -0.82 -16.79
N LEU A 813 -9.95 -1.70 -17.51
CA LEU A 813 -10.25 -2.08 -18.90
C LEU A 813 -10.79 -3.52 -18.95
N GLY A 814 -12.07 -3.69 -18.63
CA GLY A 814 -12.84 -4.90 -18.95
C GLY A 814 -12.37 -6.22 -18.32
N ASP A 815 -12.68 -7.33 -18.98
CA ASP A 815 -12.45 -8.73 -18.54
C ASP A 815 -10.98 -9.19 -18.62
N GLY A 816 -10.03 -8.26 -18.75
CA GLY A 816 -8.61 -8.56 -18.93
C GLY A 816 -8.22 -9.05 -20.33
N ARG A 817 -9.12 -8.98 -21.33
CA ARG A 817 -8.83 -9.35 -22.73
C ARG A 817 -8.02 -8.30 -23.50
N PHE A 818 -8.10 -7.04 -23.06
CA PHE A 818 -7.46 -5.89 -23.67
C PHE A 818 -6.60 -5.15 -22.64
N SER A 819 -5.48 -4.61 -23.08
CA SER A 819 -4.70 -3.66 -22.31
C SER A 819 -4.18 -2.52 -23.18
N PRO A 820 -3.89 -1.32 -22.67
CA PRO A 820 -3.41 -0.21 -23.47
C PRO A 820 -2.08 -0.51 -24.18
N SER A 821 -2.03 -0.24 -25.48
CA SER A 821 -0.78 -0.31 -26.22
C SER A 821 0.12 0.88 -25.90
N LYS A 822 1.43 0.64 -25.88
CA LYS A 822 2.45 1.70 -25.83
C LYS A 822 2.60 2.48 -27.13
N LEU A 823 2.10 1.94 -28.24
CA LEU A 823 2.25 2.55 -29.55
C LEU A 823 1.27 3.73 -29.68
N SER A 824 1.67 4.73 -30.46
CA SER A 824 0.81 5.88 -30.72
C SER A 824 -0.41 5.48 -31.57
N ALA A 825 -1.59 5.95 -31.18
CA ALA A 825 -2.80 5.90 -32.00
C ALA A 825 -2.81 6.96 -33.11
N GLY A 826 -1.73 7.74 -33.27
CA GLY A 826 -1.61 8.82 -34.26
C GLY A 826 -2.31 10.11 -33.84
N ALA A 827 -2.32 11.10 -34.75
CA ALA A 827 -2.97 12.39 -34.50
C ALA A 827 -4.49 12.23 -34.41
N LEU A 828 -5.07 12.59 -33.25
CA LEU A 828 -6.51 12.49 -32.97
C LEU A 828 -7.34 13.56 -33.68
N VAL A 829 -6.73 14.71 -33.91
CA VAL A 829 -7.36 15.87 -34.53
C VAL A 829 -6.55 16.30 -35.75
N ASP A 830 -7.21 16.79 -36.80
CA ASP A 830 -6.53 17.34 -37.97
C ASP A 830 -5.54 18.44 -37.55
N PRO A 831 -4.28 18.39 -38.00
CA PRO A 831 -3.26 19.38 -37.62
C PRO A 831 -3.64 20.83 -37.97
N SER A 832 -4.47 21.05 -39.00
CA SER A 832 -4.92 22.39 -39.39
C SER A 832 -6.09 22.92 -38.56
N THR A 833 -6.69 22.09 -37.70
CA THR A 833 -7.78 22.48 -36.80
C THR A 833 -7.29 23.57 -35.84
N PRO A 834 -8.02 24.69 -35.70
CA PRO A 834 -7.68 25.70 -34.70
C PRO A 834 -7.71 25.14 -33.28
N LEU A 835 -6.87 25.68 -32.39
CA LEU A 835 -7.01 25.43 -30.96
C LEU A 835 -8.30 26.10 -30.46
N ASN A 836 -9.05 25.40 -29.59
CA ASN A 836 -10.36 25.89 -29.14
C ASN A 836 -10.24 27.11 -28.21
N ARG A 837 -9.12 27.22 -27.50
CA ARG A 837 -8.83 28.26 -26.52
C ARG A 837 -7.36 28.67 -26.63
N GLU A 838 -7.03 29.82 -26.07
CA GLU A 838 -5.64 30.31 -26.00
C GLU A 838 -4.77 29.43 -25.09
N LEU A 839 -5.38 28.90 -24.02
CA LEU A 839 -4.75 27.99 -23.07
C LEU A 839 -5.74 26.91 -22.63
N GLU A 840 -5.34 25.65 -22.71
CA GLU A 840 -6.12 24.52 -22.19
C GLU A 840 -5.35 23.85 -21.04
N ILE A 841 -5.99 23.69 -19.88
CA ILE A 841 -5.38 23.06 -18.70
C ILE A 841 -6.21 21.85 -18.33
N ASN A 842 -5.62 20.66 -18.45
CA ASN A 842 -6.28 19.40 -18.10
C ASN A 842 -5.52 18.74 -16.94
N GLY A 843 -6.23 18.44 -15.86
CA GLY A 843 -5.71 17.82 -14.65
C GLY A 843 -6.24 16.42 -14.43
N GLN A 844 -5.37 15.49 -14.09
CA GLN A 844 -5.76 14.13 -13.70
C GLN A 844 -4.77 13.58 -12.65
N VAL A 845 -5.24 12.65 -11.84
CA VAL A 845 -4.41 11.94 -10.88
C VAL A 845 -4.12 10.54 -11.42
N PHE A 846 -2.84 10.21 -11.54
CA PHE A 846 -2.36 8.92 -12.01
C PHE A 846 -1.21 8.46 -11.12
N ALA A 847 -1.22 7.19 -10.71
CA ALA A 847 -0.22 6.62 -9.80
C ALA A 847 0.00 7.46 -8.52
N GLY A 848 -1.08 8.07 -8.00
CA GLY A 848 -1.05 8.90 -6.80
C GLY A 848 -0.43 10.29 -6.97
N GLN A 849 -0.21 10.77 -8.20
CA GLN A 849 0.33 12.11 -8.50
C GLN A 849 -0.64 12.90 -9.39
N LEU A 850 -0.87 14.19 -9.06
CA LEU A 850 -1.62 15.10 -9.92
C LEU A 850 -0.71 15.58 -11.05
N GLY A 851 -1.05 15.22 -12.28
CA GLY A 851 -0.49 15.80 -13.50
C GLY A 851 -1.44 16.85 -14.07
N LEU A 852 -0.92 18.04 -14.38
CA LEU A 852 -1.63 19.07 -15.14
C LEU A 852 -0.90 19.33 -16.45
N THR A 853 -1.58 19.13 -17.56
CA THR A 853 -1.05 19.42 -18.90
C THR A 853 -1.59 20.75 -19.38
N PHE A 854 -0.68 21.70 -19.64
CA PHE A 854 -0.97 23.00 -20.21
C PHE A 854 -0.70 22.92 -21.71
N ARG A 855 -1.73 23.15 -22.53
CA ARG A 855 -1.69 23.06 -23.99
C ARG A 855 -1.93 24.45 -24.57
N PHE A 856 -1.06 24.89 -25.46
CA PHE A 856 -1.06 26.23 -26.05
C PHE A 856 -0.39 26.20 -27.43
N SER A 857 -0.49 27.29 -28.20
CA SER A 857 0.25 27.39 -29.46
C SER A 857 1.66 27.94 -29.23
N GLY A 858 2.70 27.21 -29.65
CA GLY A 858 4.09 27.66 -29.66
C GLY A 858 4.37 28.83 -30.61
N GLN A 859 3.44 29.12 -31.53
CA GLN A 859 3.53 30.31 -32.39
C GLN A 859 2.95 31.56 -31.72
N ARG A 860 2.11 31.42 -30.68
CA ARG A 860 1.49 32.54 -29.95
C ARG A 860 2.15 32.83 -28.62
N TYR A 861 2.71 31.81 -27.98
CA TYR A 861 3.38 31.91 -26.70
C TYR A 861 4.78 31.35 -26.77
N GLN A 862 5.73 32.04 -26.14
CA GLN A 862 7.01 31.44 -25.82
C GLN A 862 6.79 30.41 -24.71
N ARG A 863 7.36 29.22 -24.86
CA ARG A 863 7.26 28.16 -23.84
C ARG A 863 7.56 28.65 -22.42
N GLN A 864 8.59 29.50 -22.27
CA GLN A 864 8.97 30.09 -20.98
C GLN A 864 7.86 30.96 -20.35
N THR A 865 7.00 31.59 -21.16
CA THR A 865 5.86 32.37 -20.65
C THR A 865 4.85 31.47 -19.95
N ILE A 866 4.53 30.32 -20.55
CA ILE A 866 3.61 29.36 -19.94
C ILE A 866 4.26 28.64 -18.77
N GLU A 867 5.55 28.30 -18.84
CA GLU A 867 6.30 27.71 -17.71
C GLU A 867 6.35 28.65 -16.49
N ARG A 868 6.39 29.98 -16.70
CA ARG A 868 6.26 30.96 -15.60
C ARG A 868 4.87 30.93 -14.96
N LEU A 869 3.81 30.89 -15.76
CA LEU A 869 2.43 30.73 -15.25
C LEU A 869 2.29 29.41 -14.48
N GLN A 870 2.82 28.32 -15.04
CA GLN A 870 2.82 27.00 -14.44
C GLN A 870 3.57 27.00 -13.11
N THR A 871 4.72 27.68 -13.04
CA THR A 871 5.49 27.84 -11.80
C THR A 871 4.70 28.64 -10.77
N ALA A 872 4.10 29.77 -11.16
CA ALA A 872 3.26 30.57 -10.26
C ALA A 872 2.05 29.77 -9.75
N TYR A 873 1.42 28.96 -10.61
CA TYR A 873 0.32 28.07 -10.24
C TYR A 873 0.77 26.98 -9.27
N ARG A 874 1.90 26.32 -9.55
CA ARG A 874 2.50 25.32 -8.65
C ARG A 874 2.82 25.93 -7.30
N ASP A 875 3.52 27.07 -7.30
CA ASP A 875 3.99 27.70 -6.07
C ASP A 875 2.81 28.23 -5.24
N GLY A 876 1.77 28.77 -5.88
CA GLY A 876 0.51 29.12 -5.22
C GLY A 876 -0.20 27.91 -4.62
N LEU A 877 -0.23 26.79 -5.34
CA LEU A 877 -0.81 25.53 -4.84
C LEU A 877 -0.02 24.99 -3.65
N VAL A 878 1.31 24.94 -3.76
CA VAL A 878 2.21 24.53 -2.68
C VAL A 878 2.05 25.44 -1.48
N ALA A 879 2.09 26.76 -1.67
CA ALA A 879 1.93 27.73 -0.59
C ALA A 879 0.57 27.61 0.11
N LEU A 880 -0.52 27.40 -0.65
CA LEU A 880 -1.84 27.11 -0.06
C LEU A 880 -1.77 25.86 0.80
N LEU A 881 -1.26 24.74 0.26
CA LEU A 881 -1.13 23.49 0.99
C LEU A 881 -0.22 23.63 2.23
N GLU A 882 0.89 24.35 2.14
CA GLU A 882 1.79 24.63 3.26
C GLU A 882 1.19 25.57 4.31
N SER A 883 0.29 26.48 3.89
CA SER A 883 -0.44 27.40 4.77
C SER A 883 -1.60 26.75 5.53
N LEU A 884 -2.09 25.61 5.04
CA LEU A 884 -2.99 24.78 5.84
C LEU A 884 -2.25 24.41 7.12
N PRO A 885 -2.88 24.51 8.29
CA PRO A 885 -2.25 24.16 9.54
C PRO A 885 -1.61 22.79 9.37
N SER A 886 -0.28 22.77 9.35
CA SER A 886 0.46 21.53 9.53
C SER A 886 -0.02 20.99 10.87
N ALA A 887 -0.36 19.71 10.92
CA ALA A 887 -0.49 19.02 12.19
C ALA A 887 0.83 19.25 12.95
N GLN A 888 0.87 20.27 13.81
CA GLN A 888 2.10 20.63 14.51
C GLN A 888 2.36 19.53 15.54
N PRO A 889 3.56 18.92 15.54
CA PRO A 889 4.01 18.16 16.69
C PRO A 889 4.17 19.15 17.86
N ALA A 890 3.57 18.83 19.00
CA ALA A 890 3.64 19.65 20.20
C ALA A 890 5.10 19.95 20.60
N ALA A 891 5.39 21.22 20.87
CA ALA A 891 6.67 21.65 21.42
C ALA A 891 6.87 21.12 22.86
N PRO A 892 8.11 20.88 23.30
CA PRO A 892 8.40 20.07 24.48
C PRO A 892 8.16 20.85 25.78
N GLN A 893 7.24 20.36 26.63
CA GLN A 893 7.19 20.76 28.02
C GLN A 893 8.00 19.77 28.87
N SER A 894 9.07 20.31 29.46
CA SER A 894 9.87 19.66 30.51
C SER A 894 9.00 19.25 31.70
N THR A 895 8.89 17.94 31.95
CA THR A 895 8.70 17.36 33.30
C THR A 895 9.42 16.02 33.38
N ALA A 896 10.26 15.86 34.39
CA ALA A 896 11.10 14.68 34.67
C ALA A 896 10.27 13.42 35.08
N PRO A 897 10.86 12.21 35.09
CA PRO A 897 10.10 10.95 35.11
C PRO A 897 9.65 10.44 36.51
N GLN A 898 8.39 9.99 36.53
CA GLN A 898 7.76 8.89 37.29
C GLN A 898 7.67 8.89 38.84
N SER A 899 6.60 8.24 39.34
CA SER A 899 6.64 7.51 40.62
C SER A 899 6.28 6.03 40.38
N LEU A 900 7.19 5.14 40.80
CA LEU A 900 7.11 3.67 40.75
C LEU A 900 6.34 3.12 41.97
N SER A 901 5.68 1.97 41.85
CA SER A 901 5.03 1.31 43.00
C SER A 901 6.07 0.62 43.88
N VAL A 902 6.05 0.95 45.18
CA VAL A 902 7.07 0.55 46.16
C VAL A 902 6.46 -0.45 47.14
N SER A 903 7.20 -1.50 47.53
CA SER A 903 6.82 -2.41 48.62
C SER A 903 6.70 -1.64 49.96
N ARG A 904 6.06 -2.24 50.98
CA ARG A 904 5.84 -1.56 52.29
C ARG A 904 7.11 -1.06 52.97
N ASP A 905 8.27 -1.60 52.60
CA ASP A 905 9.57 -1.26 53.16
C ASP A 905 10.43 -0.36 52.26
N GLY A 906 9.89 0.18 51.17
CA GLY A 906 10.63 1.10 50.30
C GLY A 906 11.36 0.45 49.12
N ALA A 907 11.34 -0.89 48.99
CA ALA A 907 12.03 -1.61 47.90
C ALA A 907 11.15 -1.79 46.64
N PRO A 908 11.72 -1.83 45.42
CA PRO A 908 10.96 -2.11 44.19
C PRO A 908 10.30 -3.50 44.23
N ASN A 909 9.01 -3.58 43.90
CA ASN A 909 8.28 -4.86 43.88
C ASN A 909 8.66 -5.68 42.63
N PRO A 910 9.29 -6.86 42.78
CA PRO A 910 9.75 -7.67 41.64
C PRO A 910 8.63 -8.43 40.92
N LEU A 911 7.43 -8.53 41.48
CA LEU A 911 6.34 -9.32 40.90
C LEU A 911 5.65 -8.60 39.73
N ILE A 912 5.55 -9.29 38.61
CA ILE A 912 4.86 -8.84 37.39
C ILE A 912 3.89 -9.93 36.97
N ARG A 913 2.61 -9.61 36.75
CA ARG A 913 1.65 -10.59 36.21
C ARG A 913 1.93 -10.79 34.72
N LEU A 914 2.20 -12.03 34.30
CA LEU A 914 2.52 -12.38 32.90
C LEU A 914 1.27 -12.79 32.11
N SER A 915 0.31 -13.42 32.79
CA SER A 915 -1.02 -13.71 32.25
C SER A 915 -2.04 -13.84 33.38
N SER A 916 -3.30 -13.49 33.10
CA SER A 916 -4.45 -13.74 33.96
C SER A 916 -5.32 -14.83 33.33
N GLY A 917 -5.39 -15.99 33.97
CA GLY A 917 -6.30 -17.07 33.60
C GLY A 917 -7.61 -16.99 34.39
N ALA A 918 -8.61 -17.75 33.95
CA ALA A 918 -9.94 -17.79 34.58
C ALA A 918 -10.04 -18.82 35.73
N SER A 919 -8.97 -19.12 36.47
CA SER A 919 -8.91 -20.31 37.34
C SER A 919 -8.77 -19.99 38.83
N ASP A 920 -9.57 -20.67 39.66
CA ASP A 920 -9.46 -20.73 41.13
C ASP A 920 -8.21 -21.48 41.65
N LYS A 921 -7.29 -21.88 40.76
CA LYS A 921 -6.07 -22.60 41.10
C LYS A 921 -4.97 -21.63 41.58
N PRO A 922 -4.08 -22.06 42.49
CA PRO A 922 -2.96 -21.22 42.90
C PRO A 922 -2.07 -20.84 41.69
N PRO A 923 -1.44 -19.66 41.69
CA PRO A 923 -0.61 -19.20 40.57
C PRO A 923 0.70 -19.98 40.41
N VAL A 924 1.28 -19.86 39.21
CA VAL A 924 2.63 -20.33 38.87
C VAL A 924 3.57 -19.12 38.81
N PHE A 925 4.71 -19.19 39.50
CA PHE A 925 5.70 -18.11 39.56
C PHE A 925 6.97 -18.45 38.79
N CYS A 926 7.32 -17.62 37.81
CA CYS A 926 8.43 -17.80 36.89
C CYS A 926 9.55 -16.79 37.21
N VAL A 927 10.73 -17.27 37.61
CA VAL A 927 11.85 -16.42 38.03
C VAL A 927 12.77 -16.10 36.86
N HIS A 928 13.12 -14.83 36.72
CA HIS A 928 13.95 -14.34 35.62
C HIS A 928 15.26 -15.14 35.41
N PRO A 929 15.75 -15.26 34.16
CA PRO A 929 17.07 -15.79 33.84
C PRO A 929 18.17 -14.74 34.11
N VAL A 930 19.42 -15.00 33.70
CA VAL A 930 20.59 -14.13 33.98
C VAL A 930 20.44 -12.70 33.44
N SER A 931 19.68 -12.51 32.36
CA SER A 931 19.37 -11.19 31.79
C SER A 931 18.49 -10.31 32.68
N GLY A 932 17.95 -10.88 33.77
CA GLY A 932 17.12 -10.18 34.72
C GLY A 932 15.66 -10.03 34.31
N THR A 933 15.30 -10.38 33.06
CA THR A 933 13.96 -10.12 32.51
C THR A 933 13.09 -11.35 32.34
N VAL A 934 11.81 -11.22 32.70
CA VAL A 934 10.82 -12.31 32.56
C VAL A 934 10.28 -12.47 31.13
N VAL A 935 10.77 -11.68 30.17
CA VAL A 935 10.26 -11.59 28.79
C VAL A 935 10.27 -12.95 28.06
N GLY A 936 11.24 -13.81 28.37
CA GLY A 936 11.30 -15.16 27.79
C GLY A 936 10.06 -16.01 28.08
N TYR A 937 9.38 -15.77 29.20
CA TYR A 937 8.25 -16.57 29.65
C TYR A 937 6.90 -16.22 29.01
N TYR A 938 6.75 -15.10 28.28
CA TYR A 938 5.44 -14.67 27.78
C TYR A 938 4.77 -15.70 26.86
N ALA A 939 5.53 -16.37 26.00
CA ALA A 939 4.98 -17.41 25.11
C ALA A 939 4.43 -18.61 25.90
N MET A 940 5.17 -19.04 26.93
CA MET A 940 4.75 -20.09 27.88
C MET A 940 3.52 -19.65 28.68
N ALA A 941 3.55 -18.44 29.27
CA ALA A 941 2.49 -17.90 30.09
C ALA A 941 1.16 -17.76 29.33
N ARG A 942 1.19 -17.35 28.06
CA ARG A 942 0.00 -17.26 27.19
C ARG A 942 -0.63 -18.62 26.87
N ARG A 943 0.18 -19.68 26.82
CA ARG A 943 -0.33 -21.04 26.57
C ARG A 943 -0.86 -21.69 27.84
N LEU A 944 -0.28 -21.36 28.99
CA LEU A 944 -0.76 -21.81 30.30
C LEU A 944 -1.98 -21.01 30.81
N SER A 945 -2.23 -19.80 30.28
CA SER A 945 -3.28 -18.89 30.77
C SER A 945 -4.70 -19.42 30.64
N ALA A 946 -4.93 -20.43 29.79
CA ALA A 946 -6.21 -21.12 29.73
C ALA A 946 -6.59 -21.81 31.05
N GLN A 947 -5.61 -22.18 31.88
CA GLN A 947 -5.83 -22.95 33.11
C GLN A 947 -5.12 -22.41 34.35
N TRP A 948 -4.12 -21.53 34.21
CA TRP A 948 -3.29 -21.07 35.33
C TRP A 948 -3.02 -19.58 35.25
N ASP A 949 -3.05 -18.91 36.41
CA ASP A 949 -2.45 -17.60 36.58
C ASP A 949 -0.93 -17.71 36.59
N VAL A 950 -0.25 -16.91 35.76
CA VAL A 950 1.21 -16.96 35.66
C VAL A 950 1.80 -15.59 36.03
N TRP A 951 2.67 -15.61 37.03
CA TRP A 951 3.40 -14.45 37.53
C TRP A 951 4.89 -14.60 37.21
N GLY A 952 5.51 -13.49 36.85
CA GLY A 952 6.95 -13.36 36.65
C GLY A 952 7.58 -12.64 37.83
N ILE A 953 8.80 -13.04 38.19
CA ILE A 953 9.64 -12.33 39.15
C ILE A 953 10.79 -11.71 38.38
N GLN A 954 10.70 -10.39 38.18
CA GLN A 954 11.63 -9.53 37.45
C GLN A 954 12.75 -9.06 38.38
N ASN A 955 13.98 -8.97 37.85
CA ASN A 955 15.10 -8.49 38.64
C ASN A 955 14.90 -7.03 39.05
N ARG A 956 15.08 -6.72 40.34
CA ARG A 956 14.86 -5.37 40.89
C ARG A 956 15.82 -4.34 40.34
N GLN A 957 17.03 -4.72 39.91
CA GLN A 957 17.95 -3.82 39.23
C GLN A 957 17.44 -3.36 37.84
N VAL A 958 16.50 -4.12 37.23
CA VAL A 958 15.80 -3.67 36.02
C VAL A 958 14.70 -2.67 36.36
N LEU A 959 14.08 -2.79 37.53
CA LEU A 959 13.04 -1.87 38.00
C LEU A 959 13.62 -0.56 38.56
N ASP A 960 14.77 -0.66 39.20
CA ASP A 960 15.56 0.44 39.72
C ASP A 960 17.03 0.18 39.40
N GLY A 961 17.57 0.95 38.45
CA GLY A 961 18.95 0.81 37.98
C GLY A 961 20.02 1.00 39.08
N GLN A 962 19.67 1.59 40.23
CA GLN A 962 20.56 1.74 41.39
C GLN A 962 20.50 0.54 42.35
N TRP A 963 19.48 -0.32 42.25
CA TRP A 963 19.34 -1.47 43.13
C TRP A 963 20.46 -2.49 42.91
N ARG A 964 21.05 -2.99 44.00
CA ARG A 964 22.08 -4.04 43.95
C ARG A 964 21.82 -5.08 45.05
N ASP A 965 21.50 -6.30 44.63
CA ASP A 965 21.43 -7.44 45.53
C ASP A 965 22.83 -7.88 45.98
N SER A 966 23.02 -8.24 47.24
CA SER A 966 24.35 -8.59 47.77
C SER A 966 24.74 -10.07 47.62
N SER A 967 23.75 -10.94 47.44
CA SER A 967 23.93 -12.41 47.32
C SER A 967 22.67 -13.03 46.69
N ILE A 968 22.79 -14.24 46.13
CA ILE A 968 21.64 -15.02 45.64
C ILE A 968 20.67 -15.31 46.79
N GLU A 969 21.18 -15.61 47.99
CA GLU A 969 20.38 -15.91 49.17
C GLU A 969 19.58 -14.69 49.66
N GLN A 970 20.17 -13.49 49.59
CA GLN A 970 19.46 -12.25 49.89
C GLN A 970 18.36 -11.98 48.86
N MET A 971 18.67 -12.13 47.57
CA MET A 971 17.71 -11.95 46.49
C MET A 971 16.53 -12.94 46.62
N ALA A 972 16.82 -14.21 46.92
CA ALA A 972 15.82 -15.25 47.15
C ALA A 972 14.92 -14.93 48.36
N ARG A 973 15.49 -14.43 49.47
CA ARG A 973 14.71 -13.98 50.64
C ARG A 973 13.73 -12.88 50.28
N ASP A 974 14.17 -11.91 49.50
CA ASP A 974 13.34 -10.78 49.13
C ASP A 974 12.26 -11.16 48.10
N TYR A 975 12.58 -12.06 47.17
CA TYR A 975 11.58 -12.63 46.25
C TYR A 975 10.54 -13.45 47.00
N VAL A 976 10.96 -14.29 47.96
CA VAL A 976 10.02 -15.04 48.82
C VAL A 976 9.16 -14.07 49.63
N LYS A 977 9.70 -12.97 50.13
CA LYS A 977 8.92 -11.97 50.86
C LYS A 977 7.83 -11.35 49.97
N ALA A 978 8.19 -10.88 48.77
CA ALA A 978 7.21 -10.35 47.82
C ALA A 978 6.14 -11.40 47.45
N LEU A 979 6.56 -12.66 47.29
CA LEU A 979 5.68 -13.78 47.00
C LEU A 979 4.70 -14.06 48.16
N LEU A 980 5.16 -13.98 49.41
CA LEU A 980 4.31 -14.13 50.60
C LEU A 980 3.35 -12.95 50.81
N GLU A 981 3.71 -11.74 50.38
CA GLU A 981 2.81 -10.60 50.39
C GLU A 981 1.67 -10.78 49.38
N GLN A 982 1.97 -11.31 48.19
CA GLN A 982 0.98 -11.58 47.13
C GLN A 982 0.15 -12.83 47.41
N GLN A 983 0.77 -13.87 47.96
CA GLN A 983 0.14 -15.14 48.31
C GLN A 983 0.63 -15.59 49.69
N PRO A 984 -0.08 -15.24 50.77
CA PRO A 984 0.35 -15.55 52.15
C PRO A 984 0.38 -17.04 52.50
N SER A 985 -0.43 -17.85 51.82
CA SER A 985 -0.56 -19.29 52.02
C SER A 985 -0.32 -20.07 50.72
N GLY A 986 0.47 -21.14 50.80
CA GLY A 986 0.69 -22.07 49.69
C GLY A 986 -0.57 -22.85 49.28
N PRO A 987 -0.49 -23.70 48.24
CA PRO A 987 0.76 -24.23 47.73
C PRO A 987 1.45 -23.33 46.69
N TYR A 988 2.78 -23.36 46.65
CA TYR A 988 3.60 -22.60 45.71
C TYR A 988 4.11 -23.47 44.56
N ARG A 989 4.07 -22.91 43.34
CA ARG A 989 4.60 -23.53 42.12
C ARG A 989 5.62 -22.58 41.50
N LEU A 990 6.88 -23.02 41.48
CA LEU A 990 8.01 -22.18 41.06
C LEU A 990 8.64 -22.74 39.79
N ILE A 991 8.99 -21.87 38.85
CA ILE A 991 9.66 -22.24 37.59
C ILE A 991 10.86 -21.32 37.37
N GLY A 992 12.02 -21.90 37.05
CA GLY A 992 13.26 -21.17 36.81
C GLY A 992 13.92 -21.61 35.53
N TRP A 993 14.25 -20.65 34.66
CA TRP A 993 14.90 -20.86 33.37
C TRP A 993 16.31 -20.32 33.44
N SER A 994 17.29 -21.06 32.90
CA SER A 994 18.70 -20.66 32.96
C SER A 994 19.14 -20.46 34.41
N MET A 995 19.78 -19.34 34.74
CA MET A 995 20.12 -18.98 36.12
C MET A 995 18.92 -18.79 37.06
N GLY A 996 17.72 -18.58 36.52
CA GLY A 996 16.48 -18.59 37.31
C GLY A 996 16.25 -19.93 38.02
N GLY A 997 16.81 -21.02 37.47
CA GLY A 997 16.83 -22.34 38.08
C GLY A 997 17.48 -22.34 39.47
N THR A 998 18.63 -21.69 39.63
CA THR A 998 19.30 -21.54 40.94
C THR A 998 18.41 -20.80 41.94
N MET A 999 17.76 -19.73 41.48
CA MET A 999 16.94 -18.88 42.33
C MET A 999 15.70 -19.64 42.83
N VAL A 1000 15.01 -20.40 41.97
CA VAL A 1000 13.84 -21.17 42.40
C VAL A 1000 14.17 -22.29 43.39
N LEU A 1001 15.37 -22.88 43.30
CA LEU A 1001 15.83 -23.87 44.26
C LEU A 1001 16.01 -23.24 45.66
N GLU A 1002 16.69 -22.10 45.74
CA GLU A 1002 16.86 -21.38 47.01
C GLU A 1002 15.54 -20.82 47.56
N MET A 1003 14.66 -20.31 46.70
CA MET A 1003 13.32 -19.87 47.10
C MET A 1003 12.46 -21.02 47.63
N ALA A 1004 12.47 -22.19 46.97
CA ALA A 1004 11.75 -23.38 47.43
C ALA A 1004 12.25 -23.84 48.81
N ARG A 1005 13.57 -23.80 49.05
CA ARG A 1005 14.17 -24.13 50.34
C ARG A 1005 13.75 -23.16 51.44
N LEU A 1006 13.72 -21.85 51.15
CA LEU A 1006 13.28 -20.82 52.07
C LEU A 1006 11.80 -20.98 52.44
N LEU A 1007 10.93 -21.17 51.45
CA LEU A 1007 9.50 -21.44 51.66
C LEU A 1007 9.30 -22.69 52.52
N THR A 1008 10.00 -23.79 52.23
CA THR A 1008 9.90 -25.04 53.00
C THR A 1008 10.33 -24.85 54.46
N ARG A 1009 11.44 -24.14 54.73
CA ARG A 1009 11.88 -23.82 56.09
C ARG A 1009 10.91 -22.91 56.85
N LEU A 1010 10.15 -22.07 56.13
CA LEU A 1010 9.07 -21.27 56.69
C LEU A 1010 7.76 -22.06 56.88
N GLY A 1011 7.79 -23.39 56.73
CA GLY A 1011 6.62 -24.27 56.83
C GLY A 1011 5.61 -24.10 55.69
N LYS A 1012 6.01 -23.46 54.59
CA LYS A 1012 5.15 -23.22 53.43
C LYS A 1012 5.21 -24.41 52.49
N ARG A 1013 4.04 -24.86 52.02
CA ARG A 1013 3.93 -25.98 51.08
C ARG A 1013 4.36 -25.55 49.67
N VAL A 1014 5.44 -26.14 49.15
CA VAL A 1014 5.85 -26.02 47.74
C VAL A 1014 5.54 -27.35 47.05
N GLU A 1015 4.73 -27.32 46.00
CA GLU A 1015 4.24 -28.55 45.35
C GLU A 1015 4.76 -28.78 43.94
N PHE A 1016 5.40 -27.76 43.36
CA PHE A 1016 6.01 -27.87 42.04
C PHE A 1016 7.24 -26.98 41.93
N VAL A 1017 8.36 -27.56 41.51
CA VAL A 1017 9.57 -26.84 41.10
C VAL A 1017 9.97 -27.29 39.70
N GLY A 1018 9.90 -26.38 38.72
CA GLY A 1018 10.26 -26.61 37.33
C GLY A 1018 11.60 -25.97 36.98
N LEU A 1019 12.57 -26.77 36.55
CA LEU A 1019 13.84 -26.31 36.02
C LEU A 1019 13.81 -26.41 34.49
N ILE A 1020 14.05 -25.28 33.83
CA ILE A 1020 14.11 -25.21 32.37
C ILE A 1020 15.53 -24.85 32.00
N ASP A 1021 16.25 -25.79 31.41
CA ASP A 1021 17.65 -25.66 31.02
C ASP A 1021 18.48 -24.90 32.06
N GLY A 1022 18.34 -25.36 33.31
CA GLY A 1022 18.76 -24.63 34.50
C GLY A 1022 20.27 -24.69 34.68
N TYR A 1023 20.89 -23.54 34.96
CA TYR A 1023 22.28 -23.48 35.40
C TYR A 1023 22.34 -23.29 36.92
N VAL A 1024 23.25 -24.02 37.55
CA VAL A 1024 23.37 -24.13 39.00
C VAL A 1024 24.83 -23.96 39.42
N PRO A 1025 25.23 -22.79 39.98
CA PRO A 1025 26.60 -22.52 40.36
C PRO A 1025 27.14 -23.52 41.38
N GLY A 1026 28.37 -24.00 41.14
CA GLY A 1026 29.08 -24.93 42.04
C GLY A 1026 28.85 -26.42 41.75
N ALA A 1027 27.93 -26.79 40.85
CA ALA A 1027 27.75 -28.15 40.35
C ALA A 1027 28.05 -28.19 38.83
N GLY A 1028 29.10 -28.92 38.42
CA GLY A 1028 29.53 -29.03 37.01
C GLY A 1028 30.69 -28.09 36.62
N GLN A 1029 30.85 -27.78 35.33
CA GLN A 1029 32.03 -27.03 34.83
C GLN A 1029 31.94 -25.51 35.11
N PRO A 1030 33.04 -24.87 35.57
CA PRO A 1030 33.04 -23.43 35.88
C PRO A 1030 32.90 -22.56 34.63
N ARG A 1031 32.01 -21.56 34.69
CA ARG A 1031 31.91 -20.53 33.64
C ARG A 1031 33.05 -19.50 33.75
N PRO A 1032 33.51 -18.92 32.63
CA PRO A 1032 34.56 -17.89 32.64
C PRO A 1032 34.18 -16.68 33.51
N ALA A 1033 35.17 -16.07 34.17
CA ALA A 1033 34.99 -14.87 34.99
C ALA A 1033 34.63 -13.65 34.12
N VAL A 1034 33.81 -12.75 34.67
CA VAL A 1034 33.43 -11.48 34.04
C VAL A 1034 34.51 -10.42 34.32
N PRO A 1035 35.06 -9.71 33.32
CA PRO A 1035 35.99 -8.60 33.54
C PRO A 1035 35.34 -7.43 34.32
N GLU A 1036 36.07 -6.83 35.26
CA GLU A 1036 35.54 -5.77 36.17
C GLU A 1036 35.40 -4.37 35.51
N THR A 1037 35.97 -4.14 34.32
CA THR A 1037 35.87 -2.85 33.61
C THR A 1037 35.86 -3.12 32.11
N PRO A 1038 35.00 -2.45 31.30
CA PRO A 1038 35.18 -2.51 29.86
C PRO A 1038 36.52 -1.85 29.55
N VAL A 1039 37.34 -2.48 28.70
CA VAL A 1039 38.48 -1.80 28.09
C VAL A 1039 37.88 -0.83 27.07
N LEU A 1040 37.47 0.34 27.55
CA LEU A 1040 37.28 1.52 26.73
C LEU A 1040 38.66 2.19 26.66
N ASP A 1041 39.31 2.08 25.50
CA ASP A 1041 40.53 2.83 25.24
C ASP A 1041 40.23 4.33 25.31
N ALA A 1042 41.13 5.06 25.95
CA ALA A 1042 40.89 6.34 26.63
C ALA A 1042 40.73 7.59 25.73
N ASP A 1043 40.34 7.45 24.46
CA ASP A 1043 40.33 8.56 23.49
C ASP A 1043 38.95 8.93 22.91
N ASP A 1044 37.84 8.34 23.39
CA ASP A 1044 36.51 8.59 22.82
C ASP A 1044 35.59 9.43 23.72
N GLU A 1045 35.85 10.75 23.74
CA GLU A 1045 34.83 11.74 24.10
C GLU A 1045 33.78 11.80 22.97
N GLY A 1046 32.78 10.92 22.99
CA GLY A 1046 31.74 10.97 21.95
C GLY A 1046 30.53 10.05 22.06
N LEU A 1047 30.45 9.12 23.02
CA LEU A 1047 29.33 8.18 23.12
C LEU A 1047 28.48 8.44 24.37
N GLU A 1048 27.46 9.29 24.24
CA GLU A 1048 26.28 9.18 25.12
C GLU A 1048 25.52 7.91 24.73
N ALA A 1049 25.94 6.78 25.31
CA ALA A 1049 25.29 5.49 25.17
C ALA A 1049 23.84 5.55 25.68
N ASP A 1050 22.93 4.93 24.94
CA ASP A 1050 21.53 4.77 25.30
C ASP A 1050 21.41 4.07 26.68
N ALA A 1051 20.96 4.83 27.69
CA ALA A 1051 21.06 4.50 29.11
C ALA A 1051 20.41 3.14 29.49
N HIS A 1052 19.48 2.65 28.66
CA HIS A 1052 18.75 1.40 28.89
C HIS A 1052 19.59 0.15 28.60
N TRP A 1053 20.49 0.20 27.62
CA TRP A 1053 21.38 -0.92 27.29
C TRP A 1053 22.49 -1.12 28.33
N GLN A 1054 23.07 -0.02 28.82
CA GLN A 1054 24.04 -0.05 29.91
C GLN A 1054 23.44 -0.63 31.20
N GLN A 1055 22.14 -0.39 31.46
CA GLN A 1055 21.44 -0.96 32.60
C GLN A 1055 21.30 -2.48 32.50
N LEU A 1056 20.90 -3.04 31.35
CA LEU A 1056 20.72 -4.48 31.16
C LEU A 1056 22.06 -5.24 31.23
N LEU A 1057 23.11 -4.71 30.62
CA LEU A 1057 24.47 -5.24 30.77
C LEU A 1057 24.97 -5.16 32.21
N GLY A 1058 24.59 -4.10 32.94
CA GLY A 1058 24.84 -3.98 34.38
C GLY A 1058 24.15 -5.05 35.22
N VAL A 1059 22.93 -5.47 34.84
CA VAL A 1059 22.18 -6.54 35.52
C VAL A 1059 22.82 -7.90 35.25
N GLU A 1060 23.17 -8.18 33.99
CA GLU A 1060 23.77 -9.47 33.63
C GLU A 1060 25.13 -9.68 34.31
N ARG A 1061 25.98 -8.64 34.33
CA ARG A 1061 27.25 -8.67 35.06
C ARG A 1061 27.04 -8.93 36.55
N HIS A 1062 26.10 -8.22 37.17
CA HIS A 1062 25.77 -8.40 38.57
C HIS A 1062 25.29 -9.83 38.87
N MET A 1063 24.35 -10.35 38.08
CA MET A 1063 23.82 -11.70 38.24
C MET A 1063 24.92 -12.77 38.11
N ARG A 1064 25.80 -12.64 37.12
CA ARG A 1064 26.94 -13.57 36.93
C ARG A 1064 27.94 -13.50 38.10
N GLN A 1065 28.21 -12.30 38.63
CA GLN A 1065 29.04 -12.13 39.83
C GLN A 1065 28.43 -12.84 41.04
N LEU A 1066 27.13 -12.63 41.31
CA LEU A 1066 26.42 -13.28 42.40
C LEU A 1066 26.41 -14.81 42.26
N ALA A 1067 26.24 -15.32 41.05
CA ALA A 1067 26.33 -16.76 40.78
C ALA A 1067 27.71 -17.34 41.10
N ASN A 1068 28.79 -16.68 40.70
CA ASN A 1068 30.15 -17.18 40.96
C ASN A 1068 30.51 -17.18 42.46
N GLN A 1069 29.81 -16.40 43.28
CA GLN A 1069 29.97 -16.37 44.73
C GLN A 1069 29.14 -17.44 45.45
N CYS A 1070 28.13 -18.02 44.80
CA CYS A 1070 27.30 -19.09 45.34
C CYS A 1070 28.06 -20.42 45.29
N ARG A 1071 28.49 -20.93 46.45
CA ARG A 1071 29.39 -22.10 46.56
C ARG A 1071 28.73 -23.40 47.00
N GLN A 1072 27.49 -23.38 47.47
CA GLN A 1072 26.82 -24.57 48.01
C GLN A 1072 25.31 -24.53 47.79
N ILE A 1073 24.74 -25.67 47.37
CA ILE A 1073 23.31 -25.85 47.19
C ILE A 1073 22.85 -27.00 48.06
N HIS A 1074 21.72 -26.79 48.71
CA HIS A 1074 21.21 -27.68 49.73
C HIS A 1074 20.14 -28.59 49.14
N ALA A 1075 20.14 -29.86 49.56
CA ALA A 1075 19.16 -30.84 49.09
C ALA A 1075 17.71 -30.40 49.35
N LEU A 1076 16.83 -30.60 48.36
CA LEU A 1076 15.41 -30.26 48.44
C LEU A 1076 14.58 -31.52 48.64
N ARG A 1077 13.58 -31.48 49.53
CA ARG A 1077 12.64 -32.60 49.73
C ARG A 1077 11.31 -32.43 48.98
N VAL A 1078 11.29 -31.62 47.91
CA VAL A 1078 10.07 -31.29 47.14
C VAL A 1078 10.12 -31.89 45.73
N PRO A 1079 8.97 -32.13 45.07
CA PRO A 1079 8.93 -32.61 43.69
C PRO A 1079 9.60 -31.63 42.71
N VAL A 1080 10.68 -32.07 42.06
CA VAL A 1080 11.38 -31.31 41.02
C VAL A 1080 11.17 -31.96 39.65
N TYR A 1081 10.90 -31.12 38.66
CA TYR A 1081 10.71 -31.45 37.25
C TYR A 1081 11.76 -30.69 36.45
N ALA A 1082 12.46 -31.36 35.54
CA ALA A 1082 13.49 -30.74 34.74
C ALA A 1082 13.31 -31.03 33.25
N TRP A 1083 13.51 -30.00 32.45
CA TRP A 1083 13.56 -30.06 30.99
C TRP A 1083 14.86 -29.47 30.50
N TRP A 1084 15.59 -30.22 29.70
CA TRP A 1084 16.92 -29.87 29.21
C TRP A 1084 16.86 -29.59 27.71
N ALA A 1085 17.56 -28.56 27.25
CA ALA A 1085 17.57 -28.19 25.84
C ALA A 1085 18.66 -29.00 25.12
N GLU A 1086 18.29 -29.95 24.24
CA GLU A 1086 19.25 -30.84 23.56
C GLU A 1086 20.33 -30.06 22.80
N ARG A 1087 20.01 -28.85 22.32
CA ARG A 1087 20.92 -27.97 21.57
C ARG A 1087 21.63 -26.92 22.45
N SER A 1088 21.78 -27.16 23.77
CA SER A 1088 22.53 -26.30 24.70
C SER A 1088 23.71 -27.00 25.39
N PRO A 1089 24.78 -27.38 24.66
CA PRO A 1089 25.88 -28.18 25.21
C PRO A 1089 26.50 -27.61 26.51
N GLU A 1090 26.66 -26.29 26.62
CA GLU A 1090 27.20 -25.64 27.83
C GLU A 1090 26.33 -25.80 29.09
N ASN A 1091 25.00 -25.89 28.93
CA ASN A 1091 24.08 -26.19 30.03
C ASN A 1091 23.89 -27.70 30.21
N ASN A 1092 23.96 -28.46 29.12
CA ASN A 1092 23.79 -29.92 29.09
C ASN A 1092 24.92 -30.66 29.81
N ASP A 1093 26.15 -30.16 29.73
CA ASP A 1093 27.28 -30.69 30.49
C ASP A 1093 27.09 -30.54 32.02
N ASN A 1094 26.20 -29.62 32.46
CA ASN A 1094 25.83 -29.45 33.86
C ASN A 1094 24.64 -30.34 34.28
N ALA A 1095 23.84 -30.86 33.35
CA ALA A 1095 22.62 -31.61 33.68
C ALA A 1095 22.88 -32.87 34.53
N PRO A 1096 23.88 -33.74 34.24
CA PRO A 1096 24.20 -34.89 35.10
C PRO A 1096 24.73 -34.49 36.48
N ALA A 1097 25.55 -33.42 36.56
CA ALA A 1097 26.13 -32.94 37.82
C ALA A 1097 25.09 -32.29 38.76
N LEU A 1098 24.13 -31.55 38.18
CA LEU A 1098 22.98 -30.98 38.87
C LEU A 1098 22.10 -32.06 39.51
N LEU A 1099 22.04 -33.25 38.88
CA LEU A 1099 21.26 -34.40 39.32
C LEU A 1099 21.96 -35.28 40.37
N GLU A 1100 23.26 -35.53 40.23
CA GLU A 1100 23.99 -36.43 41.14
C GLU A 1100 24.52 -35.73 42.41
N GLN A 1101 24.88 -34.45 42.33
CA GLN A 1101 25.58 -33.76 43.43
C GLN A 1101 24.77 -32.65 44.12
N GLY A 1102 23.86 -31.98 43.40
CA GLY A 1102 23.21 -30.75 43.89
C GLY A 1102 21.87 -30.92 44.62
N MET A 1103 21.05 -31.94 44.28
CA MET A 1103 19.66 -32.01 44.74
C MET A 1103 19.35 -33.10 45.78
N GLY A 1104 20.10 -34.21 45.80
CA GLY A 1104 19.88 -35.30 46.76
C GLY A 1104 18.51 -36.01 46.68
N VAL A 1105 17.70 -35.74 45.65
CA VAL A 1105 16.38 -36.34 45.39
C VAL A 1105 16.21 -36.77 43.94
N ARG A 1106 15.41 -37.82 43.71
CA ARG A 1106 15.08 -38.32 42.37
C ARG A 1106 14.05 -37.41 41.69
N LEU A 1107 14.38 -36.91 40.49
CA LEU A 1107 13.46 -36.11 39.67
C LEU A 1107 12.16 -36.87 39.36
N GLN A 1108 11.04 -36.16 39.35
CA GLN A 1108 9.75 -36.70 38.92
C GLN A 1108 9.67 -36.83 37.39
N VAL A 1109 10.22 -35.84 36.68
CA VAL A 1109 10.36 -35.84 35.22
C VAL A 1109 11.74 -35.27 34.88
N SER A 1110 12.43 -35.94 33.96
CA SER A 1110 13.62 -35.44 33.29
C SER A 1110 13.47 -35.71 31.81
N ALA A 1111 13.22 -34.67 31.02
CA ALA A 1111 13.02 -34.79 29.58
C ALA A 1111 14.00 -33.91 28.82
N TRP A 1112 14.52 -34.47 27.73
CA TRP A 1112 15.30 -33.72 26.76
C TRP A 1112 14.34 -33.20 25.70
N ILE A 1113 14.42 -31.90 25.44
CA ILE A 1113 13.60 -31.20 24.45
C ILE A 1113 14.52 -30.79 23.32
N ASP A 1114 14.16 -31.15 22.09
CA ASP A 1114 14.87 -30.73 20.88
C ASP A 1114 14.66 -29.22 20.61
N ALA A 1115 15.27 -28.40 21.45
CA ALA A 1115 15.27 -26.95 21.41
C ALA A 1115 16.66 -26.43 21.83
N ASP A 1116 16.94 -25.17 21.51
CA ASP A 1116 18.10 -24.46 22.07
C ASP A 1116 17.72 -23.76 23.40
N HIS A 1117 18.72 -23.28 24.14
CA HIS A 1117 18.54 -22.63 25.45
C HIS A 1117 17.50 -21.50 25.43
N LEU A 1118 17.47 -20.71 24.36
CA LEU A 1118 16.64 -19.51 24.22
C LEU A 1118 15.23 -19.84 23.69
N SER A 1119 15.09 -20.91 22.93
CA SER A 1119 13.83 -21.34 22.32
C SER A 1119 13.04 -22.34 23.17
N ILE A 1120 13.65 -23.06 24.12
CA ILE A 1120 12.96 -24.07 24.93
C ILE A 1120 11.71 -23.53 25.66
N VAL A 1121 11.75 -22.30 26.20
CA VAL A 1121 10.58 -21.67 26.86
C VAL A 1121 9.45 -21.27 25.90
N ARG A 1122 9.67 -21.42 24.59
CA ARG A 1122 8.68 -21.17 23.52
C ARG A 1122 8.30 -22.46 22.78
N ASP A 1123 9.03 -23.54 23.03
CA ASP A 1123 8.87 -24.81 22.37
C ASP A 1123 7.53 -25.47 22.73
N GLN A 1124 6.82 -25.97 21.73
CA GLN A 1124 5.48 -26.52 21.89
C GLN A 1124 5.49 -27.85 22.66
N PRO A 1125 6.34 -28.84 22.31
CA PRO A 1125 6.55 -30.04 23.12
C PRO A 1125 6.83 -29.75 24.59
N PHE A 1126 7.77 -28.85 24.91
CA PHE A 1126 8.06 -28.46 26.30
C PHE A 1126 6.83 -27.90 27.01
N ILE A 1127 6.15 -26.91 26.44
CA ILE A 1127 5.01 -26.25 27.09
C ILE A 1127 3.86 -27.24 27.31
N THR A 1128 3.69 -28.19 26.39
CA THR A 1128 2.68 -29.25 26.52
C THR A 1128 3.02 -30.17 27.69
N GLN A 1129 4.27 -30.66 27.78
CA GLN A 1129 4.72 -31.49 28.91
C GLN A 1129 4.66 -30.74 30.26
N LEU A 1130 4.99 -29.45 30.27
CA LEU A 1130 4.88 -28.61 31.46
C LEU A 1130 3.42 -28.48 31.92
N ALA A 1131 2.49 -28.25 30.99
CA ALA A 1131 1.07 -28.16 31.30
C ALA A 1131 0.52 -29.48 31.88
N GLU A 1132 0.93 -30.61 31.29
CA GLU A 1132 0.58 -31.95 31.79
C GLU A 1132 1.16 -32.20 33.19
N ALA A 1133 2.43 -31.85 33.42
CA ALA A 1133 3.08 -31.99 34.73
C ALA A 1133 2.37 -31.14 35.80
N LEU A 1134 2.00 -29.89 35.47
CA LEU A 1134 1.24 -29.02 36.38
C LEU A 1134 -0.17 -29.57 36.65
N ALA A 1135 -0.84 -30.15 35.65
CA ALA A 1135 -2.16 -30.76 35.82
C ALA A 1135 -2.11 -31.99 36.74
N GLN A 1136 -1.09 -32.85 36.59
CA GLN A 1136 -0.91 -34.05 37.41
C GLN A 1136 -0.69 -33.76 38.91
N VAL A 1137 -0.10 -32.60 39.25
CA VAL A 1137 0.08 -32.19 40.66
C VAL A 1137 -1.27 -31.91 41.34
N ASN A 1138 -2.29 -31.49 40.60
CA ASN A 1138 -3.63 -31.22 41.15
C ASN A 1138 -4.50 -32.48 41.34
N GLU A 1139 -4.22 -33.56 40.62
CA GLU A 1139 -5.04 -34.79 40.66
C GLU A 1139 -4.61 -35.78 41.75
N ARG A 1140 -3.48 -35.53 42.43
CA ARG A 1140 -3.03 -36.38 43.55
C ARG A 1140 -3.90 -36.14 44.80
N PRO A 1141 -4.49 -37.19 45.41
CA PRO A 1141 -5.28 -37.04 46.62
C PRO A 1141 -4.45 -36.38 47.72
N HIS A 1142 -5.08 -35.46 48.46
CA HIS A 1142 -4.48 -34.72 49.57
C HIS A 1142 -4.20 -35.64 50.79
N SER A 1143 -3.24 -36.56 50.66
CA SER A 1143 -2.69 -37.33 51.77
C SER A 1143 -1.17 -37.13 51.84
N TYR A 1144 -0.77 -35.92 52.22
CA TYR A 1144 0.52 -35.65 52.82
C TYR A 1144 0.29 -34.60 53.89
N ASP A 1145 -0.32 -35.04 54.98
CA ASP A 1145 -0.21 -34.38 56.26
C ASP A 1145 0.34 -35.42 57.25
N SER A 1146 1.21 -34.96 58.15
CA SER A 1146 1.81 -35.73 59.25
C SER A 1146 2.77 -36.89 58.88
N GLN A 1147 4.05 -36.57 58.64
CA GLN A 1147 5.19 -37.22 59.31
C GLN A 1147 6.50 -36.65 58.74
N GLU A 1148 7.05 -35.67 59.44
CA GLU A 1148 8.49 -35.36 59.63
C GLU A 1148 8.61 -33.88 60.09
N HIS A 1149 7.91 -33.57 61.18
CA HIS A 1149 8.47 -32.70 62.20
C HIS A 1149 9.27 -33.62 63.15
N GLU A 1150 10.48 -34.00 62.75
CA GLU A 1150 11.53 -34.42 63.69
C GLU A 1150 12.86 -34.55 62.97
N HIS A 1151 13.83 -33.78 63.46
CA HIS A 1151 15.29 -33.78 63.18
C HIS A 1151 15.85 -32.82 62.10
N ALA A 1152 16.36 -31.71 62.66
CA ALA A 1152 17.58 -30.95 62.32
C ALA A 1152 17.69 -30.28 60.95
#